data_AF-A0A443YH69-F1
#
_entry.id   AF-A0A443YH69-F1
#
_cell.length_a   1.000
_cell.length_b   1.000
_cell.length_c   1.000
_cell.angle_alpha   90.00
_cell.angle_beta   90.00
_cell.angle_gamma   90.00
#
_symmetry.space_group_name_H-M   'P 1'
#
loop_
_entity.id
_entity.type
_entity.pdbx_description
1 polymer ?
#
loop_
_entity_poly.entity_id
_entity_poly.type
_entity_poly.pdbx_seq_one_letter_code
_entity_poly.pdbx_strand_id
1 'polypeptide(L)'
;MLTPKETGGTGGGGVYPLDIPYSALCESGYSSTGAVANDCTIALGFKPTAVDSTKTLCDPTHHYLLTIKKTGDTVEVWKQGTQLANYTGSVGSNYAGFIGALLLAYAGTHHGYYSRLVIAESGLTHTDFWQQSSTVPGLWVPKSISGLTLHMLLDFSNAADLGNDTSGNGNHWTLTSATQSTDTPTNNCCTINPLSYSGGGYANGNLSWWVPANNRGCQGWYGMTTGKHYFECQHTNGSCMIGVTPWPSDTNHVAYRQHGIGWYSYPGDSRIMHSNANTINPYGSPYSPGDIVQVAVDMEVGAVWFGVNGTWHYGATEAEILAGDTTHAAATWTPDGRTYFPGAGMYGGSTVAFAFAESDLTHTPPTGFLTLEDRNRAEPTLLNPEEYFTVASFVAPSAASQNITAGWDAENEDWLLILKSVSGGASIWIDTMRGLNKALYCPGTAVESTLAAPLTVSGSTITLPDNLLTDGQAYMAYIFRKSATAGFDMVQYTGNATAGHTIPHGLGAVPKFVVTRARNNGQSWITQDAYTGPTKFMYLDGGAVAATNAAPWNNVAATSTNVTLGNAAYTNGNTVNFIMYLFADAELYKFIEYQGNANANGAYFDTDGTPLATMFHRNTAINSRWFMHNRERSPVNPVQEWWSTQEIAVYTTALFDLLSTGEKMISTDTFSNGNGQGHIAIVARTQNKYRNAI
;
A
#
# COMPACT_ATOMS: atom_id res chain seq x y z
N MET A 1 11.41 4.63 -25.09
CA MET A 1 11.81 5.75 -24.22
C MET A 1 12.69 5.15 -23.14
N LEU A 2 13.89 5.67 -22.96
CA LEU A 2 14.78 5.22 -21.88
C LEU A 2 14.07 5.47 -20.55
N THR A 3 14.01 4.45 -19.70
CA THR A 3 13.43 4.53 -18.36
C THR A 3 14.23 5.53 -17.52
N PRO A 4 13.67 6.14 -16.45
CA PRO A 4 14.38 7.08 -15.56
C PRO A 4 15.60 6.50 -14.81
N LYS A 5 16.12 5.34 -15.21
CA LYS A 5 17.09 4.52 -14.48
C LYS A 5 18.51 4.53 -15.10
N GLU A 6 18.77 5.32 -16.14
CA GLU A 6 20.12 5.44 -16.71
C GLU A 6 20.91 6.68 -16.28
N THR A 7 20.36 7.57 -15.46
CA THR A 7 21.18 8.61 -14.80
C THR A 7 21.54 8.20 -13.40
N GLY A 8 22.34 7.13 -13.29
CA GLY A 8 23.39 7.12 -12.28
C GLY A 8 24.31 8.29 -12.60
N GLY A 9 24.16 9.38 -11.85
CA GLY A 9 24.91 10.60 -12.11
C GLY A 9 24.40 11.75 -11.29
N THR A 10 25.27 12.31 -10.48
CA THR A 10 25.19 13.63 -9.86
C THR A 10 24.84 14.71 -10.90
N GLY A 11 23.55 14.82 -11.24
CA GLY A 11 23.10 15.56 -12.42
C GLY A 11 21.57 15.66 -12.54
N GLY A 12 20.89 16.08 -11.47
CA GLY A 12 19.63 16.87 -11.51
C GLY A 12 18.35 16.30 -12.16
N GLY A 13 18.37 15.12 -12.80
CA GLY A 13 17.23 14.63 -13.60
C GLY A 13 16.60 13.29 -13.18
N GLY A 14 17.19 12.56 -12.22
CA GLY A 14 16.65 11.28 -11.73
C GLY A 14 15.61 11.45 -10.62
N VAL A 15 14.82 10.39 -10.36
CA VAL A 15 13.83 10.36 -9.25
C VAL A 15 14.49 10.71 -7.91
N TYR A 16 15.68 10.15 -7.68
CA TYR A 16 16.57 10.49 -6.57
C TYR A 16 17.72 11.35 -7.09
N PRO A 17 17.81 12.63 -6.68
CA PRO A 17 18.92 13.51 -7.05
C PRO A 17 20.22 13.13 -6.32
N LEU A 18 20.12 12.29 -5.29
CA LEU A 18 21.21 11.86 -4.42
C LEU A 18 20.86 10.51 -3.80
N ASP A 19 21.78 9.55 -3.96
CA ASP A 19 21.63 8.22 -3.40
C ASP A 19 22.19 8.14 -1.97
N ILE A 20 21.50 7.38 -1.11
CA ILE A 20 22.01 6.93 0.19
C ILE A 20 22.32 5.45 0.05
N PRO A 21 23.59 5.04 -0.05
CA PRO A 21 23.94 3.66 -0.37
C PRO A 21 23.82 2.70 0.82
N TYR A 22 23.98 3.21 2.04
CA TYR A 22 24.05 2.37 3.23
C TYR A 22 23.21 2.93 4.39
N SER A 23 22.73 1.99 5.20
CA SER A 23 22.16 2.21 6.52
C SER A 23 22.88 1.34 7.55
N ALA A 24 22.66 1.62 8.83
CA ALA A 24 23.04 0.75 9.93
C ALA A 24 21.78 0.18 10.59
N LEU A 25 21.68 -1.13 10.69
CA LEU A 25 20.70 -1.81 11.52
C LEU A 25 21.18 -1.77 12.98
N CYS A 26 20.45 -1.05 13.82
CA CYS A 26 20.75 -0.86 15.23
C CYS A 26 19.63 -1.51 16.08
N GLU A 27 19.89 -2.67 16.68
CA GLU A 27 18.91 -3.40 17.52
C GLU A 27 19.37 -3.62 18.97
N SER A 28 20.53 -3.09 19.34
CA SER A 28 21.07 -3.18 20.70
C SER A 28 21.15 -1.79 21.33
N GLY A 29 22.27 -1.09 21.14
CA GLY A 29 22.45 0.22 21.75
C GLY A 29 23.49 1.04 21.00
N TYR A 30 23.30 2.34 21.05
CA TYR A 30 24.23 3.32 20.50
C TYR A 30 24.46 4.44 21.51
N SER A 31 25.66 5.00 21.49
CA SER A 31 26.03 6.10 22.36
C SER A 31 26.84 7.14 21.62
N SER A 32 26.72 8.38 22.09
CA SER A 32 27.46 9.52 21.60
C SER A 32 28.09 10.27 22.75
N THR A 33 29.16 10.99 22.46
CA THR A 33 29.74 11.99 23.37
C THR A 33 29.19 13.39 23.08
N GLY A 34 29.44 14.33 23.98
CA GLY A 34 29.01 15.72 23.81
C GLY A 34 27.58 15.99 24.29
N ALA A 35 27.37 17.20 24.80
CA ALA A 35 26.05 17.67 25.22
C ALA A 35 25.20 18.07 24.02
N VAL A 36 23.88 17.90 24.13
CA VAL A 36 22.95 18.41 23.12
C VAL A 36 22.95 19.93 23.17
N ALA A 37 23.22 20.59 22.04
CA ALA A 37 23.21 22.05 21.98
C ALA A 37 21.81 22.62 22.26
N ASN A 38 21.79 23.88 22.73
CA ASN A 38 20.52 24.58 22.93
C ASN A 38 19.74 24.74 21.63
N ASP A 39 20.46 25.02 20.55
CA ASP A 39 19.93 25.10 19.20
C ASP A 39 20.65 24.07 18.32
N CYS A 40 19.92 23.08 17.83
CA CYS A 40 20.44 22.06 16.93
C CYS A 40 19.36 21.52 16.01
N THR A 41 19.80 20.96 14.88
CA THR A 41 18.95 20.25 13.94
C THR A 41 19.56 18.88 13.65
N ILE A 42 18.74 17.85 13.74
CA ILE A 42 19.09 16.46 13.47
C ILE A 42 18.26 16.01 12.28
N ALA A 43 18.87 15.34 11.31
CA ALA A 43 18.16 14.71 10.20
C ALA A 43 18.61 13.25 10.04
N LEU A 44 17.66 12.36 9.78
CA LEU A 44 17.92 10.93 9.59
C LEU A 44 16.83 10.25 8.76
N GLY A 45 17.22 9.22 8.01
CA GLY A 45 16.32 8.16 7.59
C GLY A 45 16.15 7.15 8.72
N PHE A 46 14.92 6.72 9.01
CA PHE A 46 14.62 5.72 10.04
C PHE A 46 13.54 4.74 9.59
N LYS A 47 13.80 3.44 9.66
CA LYS A 47 12.81 2.38 9.46
C LYS A 47 12.73 1.51 10.72
N PRO A 48 11.61 1.54 11.48
CA PRO A 48 11.48 0.78 12.72
C PRO A 48 11.37 -0.74 12.43
N THR A 49 11.92 -1.57 13.32
CA THR A 49 11.74 -3.03 13.22
C THR A 49 10.54 -3.55 14.02
N ALA A 50 10.03 -2.78 14.97
CA ALA A 50 8.83 -3.13 15.72
C ALA A 50 7.62 -2.30 15.27
N VAL A 51 6.43 -2.90 15.35
CA VAL A 51 5.16 -2.19 15.15
C VAL A 51 4.59 -1.83 16.51
N ASP A 52 4.35 -0.55 16.72
CA ASP A 52 3.49 -0.05 17.78
C ASP A 52 2.40 0.82 17.15
N SER A 53 1.22 0.23 16.94
CA SER A 53 0.07 0.90 16.33
C SER A 53 -0.55 1.98 17.23
N THR A 54 -0.01 2.21 18.43
CA THR A 54 -0.40 3.36 19.28
C THR A 54 0.41 4.61 18.94
N LYS A 55 1.36 4.49 18.01
CA LYS A 55 2.37 5.49 17.69
C LYS A 55 2.22 6.00 16.27
N THR A 56 2.69 7.20 16.04
CA THR A 56 2.57 7.87 14.73
C THR A 56 3.52 7.29 13.68
N LEU A 57 4.71 6.85 14.10
CA LEU A 57 5.73 6.25 13.23
C LEU A 57 5.66 4.72 13.31
N CYS A 58 4.52 4.16 12.94
CA CYS A 58 4.20 2.73 13.10
C CYS A 58 4.44 1.88 11.85
N ASP A 59 4.89 2.45 10.73
CA ASP A 59 5.16 1.74 9.47
C ASP A 59 6.56 1.10 9.48
N PRO A 60 6.68 -0.23 9.57
CA PRO A 60 7.95 -0.94 9.57
C PRO A 60 8.43 -1.30 8.15
N THR A 61 7.65 -0.95 7.11
CA THR A 61 7.89 -1.44 5.76
C THR A 61 8.82 -0.53 4.98
N HIS A 62 8.89 0.77 5.30
CA HIS A 62 9.68 1.78 4.58
C HIS A 62 10.38 2.74 5.54
N HIS A 63 11.27 3.59 5.00
CA HIS A 63 11.98 4.61 5.80
C HIS A 63 11.18 5.91 5.92
N TYR A 64 11.09 6.41 7.15
CA TYR A 64 10.77 7.79 7.46
C TYR A 64 11.98 8.68 7.14
N LEU A 65 11.74 9.88 6.62
CA LEU A 65 12.75 10.93 6.55
C LEU A 65 12.40 11.95 7.64
N LEU A 66 13.19 11.97 8.70
CA LEU A 66 12.91 12.77 9.89
C LEU A 66 13.82 14.00 9.94
N THR A 67 13.27 15.11 10.43
CA THR A 67 14.03 16.27 10.88
C THR A 67 13.56 16.69 12.26
N ILE A 68 14.48 16.78 13.20
CA ILE A 68 14.24 17.17 14.58
C ILE A 68 14.96 18.50 14.79
N LYS A 69 14.20 19.55 15.07
CA LYS A 69 14.76 20.88 15.33
C LYS A 69 14.52 21.25 16.78
N LYS A 70 15.60 21.49 17.51
CA LYS A 70 15.56 22.01 18.87
C LYS A 70 15.91 23.49 18.86
N THR A 71 15.10 24.31 19.51
CA THR A 71 15.34 25.75 19.72
C THR A 71 15.02 26.08 21.18
N GLY A 72 16.06 26.28 21.98
CA GLY A 72 15.94 26.30 23.44
C GLY A 72 15.25 25.01 23.95
N ASP A 73 14.09 25.16 24.60
CA ASP A 73 13.31 24.05 25.16
C ASP A 73 12.28 23.46 24.18
N THR A 74 12.09 24.07 23.01
CA THR A 74 11.13 23.59 22.01
C THR A 74 11.77 22.58 21.09
N VAL A 75 11.14 21.42 20.89
CA VAL A 75 11.57 20.40 19.94
C VAL A 75 10.47 20.15 18.91
N GLU A 76 10.70 20.58 17.68
CA GLU A 76 9.85 20.34 16.52
C GLU A 76 10.29 19.06 15.82
N VAL A 77 9.34 18.20 15.48
CA VAL A 77 9.60 16.93 14.78
C VAL A 77 8.86 16.94 13.47
N TRP A 78 9.60 16.77 12.38
CA TRP A 78 9.08 16.74 11.02
C TRP A 78 9.27 15.36 10.46
N LYS A 79 8.19 14.81 9.90
CA LYS A 79 8.18 13.59 9.11
C LYS A 79 7.96 14.00 7.66
N GLN A 80 9.03 13.95 6.88
CA GLN A 80 9.11 14.58 5.56
C GLN A 80 8.69 16.07 5.64
N GLY A 81 7.65 16.48 4.92
CA GLY A 81 7.08 17.82 4.96
C GLY A 81 5.98 18.05 6.00
N THR A 82 5.65 17.04 6.82
CA THR A 82 4.56 17.13 7.80
C THR A 82 5.13 17.26 9.20
N GLN A 83 4.82 18.37 9.89
CA GLN A 83 5.15 18.53 11.30
C GLN A 83 4.26 17.63 12.16
N LEU A 84 4.89 16.83 13.01
CA LEU A 84 4.22 16.08 14.06
C LEU A 84 4.02 16.98 15.29
N ALA A 85 3.23 16.52 16.27
CA ALA A 85 3.14 17.19 17.56
C ALA A 85 4.55 17.42 18.14
N ASN A 86 4.80 18.56 18.79
CA ASN A 86 6.11 18.86 19.37
C ASN A 86 6.51 17.82 20.43
N TYR A 87 7.80 17.51 20.49
CA TYR A 87 8.32 16.56 21.48
C TYR A 87 8.48 17.25 22.83
N THR A 88 7.86 16.68 23.86
CA THR A 88 7.89 17.20 25.24
C THR A 88 8.64 16.28 26.21
N GLY A 89 9.32 15.24 25.70
CA GLY A 89 10.07 14.30 26.52
C GLY A 89 11.47 14.81 26.86
N SER A 90 12.26 13.97 27.55
CA SER A 90 13.63 14.32 27.92
C SER A 90 14.54 14.37 26.69
N VAL A 91 15.39 15.40 26.61
CA VAL A 91 16.45 15.55 25.60
C VAL A 91 17.71 14.74 25.98
N GLY A 92 17.76 14.18 27.19
CA GLY A 92 18.94 13.43 27.65
C GLY A 92 20.19 14.29 27.78
N SER A 93 21.34 13.63 27.98
CA SER A 93 22.64 14.30 28.17
C SER A 93 23.48 14.39 26.90
N ASN A 94 23.11 13.65 25.84
CA ASN A 94 23.84 13.54 24.59
C ASN A 94 22.88 13.25 23.43
N TYR A 95 23.35 13.42 22.19
CA TYR A 95 22.51 13.27 20.99
C TYR A 95 21.95 11.85 20.80
N ALA A 96 22.72 10.80 21.12
CA ALA A 96 22.23 9.42 21.07
C ALA A 96 21.03 9.20 22.00
N GLY A 97 21.13 9.67 23.26
CA GLY A 97 20.05 9.59 24.24
C GLY A 97 18.84 10.43 23.84
N PHE A 98 19.06 11.60 23.23
CA PHE A 98 17.98 12.44 22.71
C PHE A 98 17.18 11.71 21.61
N ILE A 99 17.88 11.20 20.60
CA ILE A 99 17.27 10.50 19.46
C ILE A 99 16.56 9.23 19.94
N GLY A 100 17.18 8.44 20.82
CA GLY A 100 16.56 7.23 21.37
C GLY A 100 15.25 7.52 22.14
N ALA A 101 15.25 8.54 22.99
CA ALA A 101 14.05 8.93 23.75
C ALA A 101 12.93 9.46 22.82
N LEU A 102 13.30 10.23 21.80
CA LEU A 102 12.36 10.73 20.80
C LEU A 102 11.75 9.58 20.00
N LEU A 103 12.56 8.67 19.45
CA LEU A 103 12.06 7.55 18.66
C LEU A 103 11.16 6.62 19.48
N LEU A 104 11.46 6.38 20.76
CA LEU A 104 10.54 5.67 21.66
C LEU A 104 9.19 6.38 21.80
N ALA A 105 9.17 7.71 21.84
CA ALA A 105 7.93 8.47 21.97
C ALA A 105 7.05 8.41 20.70
N TYR A 106 7.66 8.46 19.50
CA TYR A 106 6.94 8.53 18.22
C TYR A 106 6.78 7.20 17.48
N ALA A 107 7.64 6.21 17.74
CA ALA A 107 7.65 4.90 17.07
C ALA A 107 7.48 3.73 18.04
N GLY A 108 7.56 3.96 19.36
CA GLY A 108 7.53 2.89 20.37
C GLY A 108 8.82 2.06 20.44
N THR A 109 9.77 2.32 19.54
CA THR A 109 11.07 1.66 19.46
C THR A 109 12.12 2.64 18.97
N HIS A 110 13.37 2.40 19.37
CA HIS A 110 14.55 3.00 18.76
C HIS A 110 15.45 1.92 18.12
N HIS A 111 14.89 0.73 17.90
CA HIS A 111 15.52 -0.31 17.11
C HIS A 111 15.03 -0.21 15.67
N GLY A 112 15.97 -0.21 14.74
CA GLY A 112 15.65 0.03 13.34
C GLY A 112 16.87 0.25 12.46
N TYR A 113 16.58 0.51 11.19
CA TYR A 113 17.58 0.94 10.22
C TYR A 113 17.73 2.45 10.30
N TYR A 114 18.96 2.91 10.49
CA TYR A 114 19.34 4.32 10.50
C TYR A 114 20.09 4.63 9.22
N SER A 115 19.67 5.66 8.50
CA SER A 115 20.29 6.08 7.24
C SER A 115 20.66 7.54 7.30
N ARG A 116 21.91 7.88 6.95
CA ARG A 116 22.42 9.27 6.94
C ARG A 116 22.01 10.07 8.18
N LEU A 117 22.65 9.81 9.31
CA LEU A 117 22.42 10.60 10.52
C LEU A 117 23.26 11.87 10.48
N VAL A 118 22.60 13.02 10.40
CA VAL A 118 23.21 14.36 10.32
C VAL A 118 22.87 15.14 11.58
N ILE A 119 23.86 15.80 12.17
CA ILE A 119 23.65 16.76 13.26
C ILE A 119 24.32 18.07 12.87
N ALA A 120 23.58 19.17 13.00
CA ALA A 120 24.07 20.52 12.88
C ALA A 120 23.70 21.32 14.14
N GLU A 121 24.65 22.04 14.72
CA GLU A 121 24.42 22.93 15.88
C GLU A 121 23.99 24.32 15.41
N SER A 122 22.96 24.34 14.56
CA SER A 122 22.36 25.54 14.00
C SER A 122 20.88 25.30 13.67
N GLY A 123 20.14 26.39 13.49
CA GLY A 123 18.69 26.36 13.21
C GLY A 123 18.38 26.12 11.74
N LEU A 124 18.57 24.89 11.27
CA LEU A 124 18.18 24.42 9.94
C LEU A 124 16.72 23.93 9.93
N THR A 125 16.18 23.61 8.77
CA THR A 125 14.81 23.09 8.58
C THR A 125 14.82 21.80 7.77
N HIS A 126 13.67 21.13 7.68
CA HIS A 126 13.54 19.88 6.92
C HIS A 126 13.93 20.04 5.43
N THR A 127 13.72 21.23 4.84
CA THR A 127 14.07 21.51 3.43
C THR A 127 15.58 21.67 3.17
N ASP A 128 16.39 21.72 4.22
CA ASP A 128 17.86 21.72 4.08
C ASP A 128 18.40 20.30 3.82
N PHE A 129 17.68 19.28 4.29
CA PHE A 129 18.09 17.87 4.18
C PHE A 129 17.30 17.07 3.16
N TRP A 130 16.04 17.46 2.94
CA TRP A 130 15.08 16.73 2.10
C TRP A 130 14.44 17.67 1.08
N GLN A 131 13.98 17.12 -0.03
CA GLN A 131 13.18 17.84 -1.02
C GLN A 131 12.14 16.93 -1.66
N GLN A 132 11.10 17.50 -2.29
CA GLN A 132 10.21 16.70 -3.13
C GLN A 132 10.92 16.29 -4.42
N SER A 133 10.65 15.08 -4.90
CA SER A 133 11.08 14.64 -6.22
C SER A 133 10.41 15.50 -7.30
N SER A 134 11.18 15.94 -8.29
CA SER A 134 10.65 16.63 -9.47
C SER A 134 9.91 15.70 -10.43
N THR A 135 10.07 14.38 -10.26
CA THR A 135 9.57 13.35 -11.18
C THR A 135 8.39 12.57 -10.59
N VAL A 136 8.38 12.37 -9.26
CA VAL A 136 7.33 11.62 -8.56
C VAL A 136 6.67 12.51 -7.50
N PRO A 137 5.50 13.08 -7.79
CA PRO A 137 4.79 13.94 -6.83
C PRO A 137 4.51 13.24 -5.49
N GLY A 138 4.74 13.97 -4.40
CA GLY A 138 4.58 13.47 -3.03
C GLY A 138 5.72 12.62 -2.49
N LEU A 139 6.67 12.17 -3.32
CA LEU A 139 7.89 11.49 -2.85
C LEU A 139 8.88 12.50 -2.30
N TRP A 140 9.37 12.27 -1.08
CA TRP A 140 10.48 13.01 -0.50
C TRP A 140 11.79 12.26 -0.68
N VAL A 141 12.82 13.00 -1.07
CA VAL A 141 14.13 12.46 -1.43
C VAL A 141 15.26 13.23 -0.74
N PRO A 142 16.43 12.60 -0.53
CA PRO A 142 17.60 13.26 0.03
C PRO A 142 18.06 14.45 -0.81
N LYS A 143 18.45 15.53 -0.12
CA LYS A 143 19.11 16.69 -0.70
C LYS A 143 20.60 16.66 -0.40
N SER A 144 21.41 17.33 -1.22
CA SER A 144 22.83 17.51 -0.92
C SER A 144 23.00 18.36 0.33
N ILE A 145 23.82 17.88 1.26
CA ILE A 145 24.23 18.60 2.47
C ILE A 145 25.59 19.31 2.29
N SER A 146 26.12 19.33 1.07
CA SER A 146 27.35 20.04 0.72
C SER A 146 27.22 21.54 1.03
N GLY A 147 28.08 22.06 1.89
CA GLY A 147 28.08 23.47 2.28
C GLY A 147 27.38 23.76 3.61
N LEU A 148 26.75 22.76 4.24
CA LEU A 148 26.28 22.89 5.62
C LEU A 148 27.43 22.71 6.61
N THR A 149 27.44 23.52 7.67
CA THR A 149 28.34 23.31 8.81
C THR A 149 27.74 22.25 9.72
N LEU A 150 28.36 21.07 9.72
CA LEU A 150 27.89 19.93 10.50
C LEU A 150 28.65 19.84 11.82
N HIS A 151 27.95 19.34 12.85
CA HIS A 151 28.57 18.81 14.07
C HIS A 151 29.02 17.36 13.82
N MET A 152 28.22 16.57 13.11
CA MET A 152 28.49 15.15 12.85
C MET A 152 27.75 14.66 11.60
N LEU A 153 28.35 13.69 10.90
CA LEU A 153 27.71 12.90 9.84
C LEU A 153 28.06 11.41 9.96
N LEU A 154 27.07 10.56 10.20
CA LEU A 154 27.20 9.10 10.01
C LEU A 154 26.56 8.71 8.68
N ASP A 155 27.39 8.35 7.70
CA ASP A 155 26.93 7.87 6.38
C ASP A 155 26.90 6.34 6.27
N PHE A 156 27.38 5.65 7.32
CA PHE A 156 27.43 4.19 7.44
C PHE A 156 28.22 3.49 6.33
N SER A 157 29.12 4.18 5.63
CA SER A 157 29.90 3.61 4.51
C SER A 157 31.00 2.64 4.96
N ASN A 158 31.52 2.79 6.18
CA ASN A 158 32.54 1.92 6.75
C ASN A 158 31.91 0.78 7.55
N ALA A 159 31.76 -0.41 6.94
CA ALA A 159 31.17 -1.58 7.60
C ALA A 159 31.92 -2.05 8.86
N ALA A 160 33.22 -1.72 8.99
CA ALA A 160 34.02 -2.08 10.16
C ALA A 160 33.88 -1.07 11.32
N ASP A 161 33.39 0.14 11.04
CA ASP A 161 33.15 1.20 12.02
C ASP A 161 31.98 2.08 11.58
N LEU A 162 30.77 1.57 11.81
CA LEU A 162 29.52 2.26 11.45
C LEU A 162 29.29 3.55 12.26
N GLY A 163 30.01 3.73 13.37
CA GLY A 163 29.95 4.94 14.20
C GLY A 163 30.90 6.05 13.74
N ASN A 164 31.61 5.86 12.62
CA ASN A 164 32.59 6.80 12.13
C ASN A 164 31.96 8.14 11.69
N ASP A 165 32.38 9.25 12.31
CA ASP A 165 31.99 10.60 11.91
C ASP A 165 32.76 11.05 10.66
N THR A 166 32.04 11.12 9.55
CA THR A 166 32.56 11.51 8.24
C THR A 166 32.51 13.03 7.99
N SER A 167 32.01 13.82 8.94
CA SER A 167 32.02 15.29 8.83
C SER A 167 33.43 15.90 8.98
N GLY A 168 34.38 15.12 9.54
CA GLY A 168 35.74 15.57 9.82
C GLY A 168 35.95 16.15 11.22
N ASN A 169 34.91 16.18 12.07
CA ASN A 169 34.99 16.76 13.41
C ASN A 169 35.35 15.74 14.52
N GLY A 170 35.35 14.46 14.22
CA GLY A 170 35.74 13.39 15.16
C GLY A 170 34.69 13.09 16.23
N ASN A 171 33.43 13.45 16.01
CA ASN A 171 32.32 13.18 16.92
C ASN A 171 31.76 11.76 16.71
N HIS A 172 32.64 10.76 16.81
CA HIS A 172 32.30 9.35 16.57
C HIS A 172 31.25 8.83 17.56
N TRP A 173 30.42 7.92 17.08
CA TRP A 173 29.46 7.18 17.89
C TRP A 173 29.97 5.77 18.18
N THR A 174 29.52 5.18 19.29
CA THR A 174 29.67 3.75 19.51
C THR A 174 28.37 3.07 19.14
N LEU A 175 28.37 2.23 18.10
CA LEU A 175 27.24 1.40 17.73
C LEU A 175 27.51 -0.05 18.15
N THR A 176 26.77 -0.56 19.12
CA THR A 176 26.98 -1.92 19.65
C THR A 176 26.23 -2.94 18.80
N SER A 177 26.94 -3.91 18.23
CA SER A 177 26.37 -5.01 17.43
C SER A 177 25.53 -4.56 16.24
N ALA A 178 25.79 -3.36 15.70
CA ALA A 178 25.12 -2.88 14.51
C ALA A 178 25.69 -3.54 13.24
N THR A 179 24.86 -3.72 12.22
CA THR A 179 25.26 -4.29 10.93
C THR A 179 24.98 -3.30 9.81
N GLN A 180 25.84 -3.28 8.80
CA GLN A 180 25.62 -2.47 7.59
C GLN A 180 24.50 -3.11 6.77
N SER A 181 23.65 -2.29 6.16
CA SER A 181 22.62 -2.75 5.24
C SER A 181 22.50 -1.81 4.03
N THR A 182 21.96 -2.33 2.94
CA THR A 182 21.59 -1.59 1.72
C THR A 182 20.13 -1.11 1.75
N ASP A 183 19.38 -1.48 2.78
CA ASP A 183 18.01 -1.03 3.03
C ASP A 183 18.01 0.44 3.46
N THR A 184 17.64 1.31 2.53
CA THR A 184 17.80 2.77 2.65
C THR A 184 16.58 3.49 2.06
N PRO A 185 16.41 4.80 2.36
CA PRO A 185 15.32 5.59 1.77
C PRO A 185 15.36 5.70 0.23
N THR A 186 16.50 5.39 -0.39
CA THR A 186 16.69 5.40 -1.86
C THR A 186 16.71 4.00 -2.46
N ASN A 187 16.68 2.96 -1.62
CA ASN A 187 16.56 1.56 -2.00
C ASN A 187 16.03 0.76 -0.81
N ASN A 188 14.71 0.69 -0.67
CA ASN A 188 14.13 -0.03 0.44
C ASN A 188 14.09 -1.54 0.12
N CYS A 189 14.59 -2.35 1.06
CA CYS A 189 14.72 -3.79 0.87
C CYS A 189 13.57 -4.53 1.54
N CYS A 190 13.11 -5.62 0.91
CA CYS A 190 12.08 -6.47 1.51
C CYS A 190 12.54 -6.97 2.89
N THR A 191 11.60 -6.96 3.83
CA THR A 191 11.74 -7.56 5.16
C THR A 191 10.46 -8.33 5.45
N ILE A 192 10.49 -9.22 6.43
CA ILE A 192 9.29 -9.91 6.91
C ILE A 192 8.33 -8.84 7.44
N ASN A 193 7.06 -8.91 7.05
CA ASN A 193 6.06 -7.90 7.40
C ASN A 193 5.40 -8.23 8.76
N PRO A 194 5.76 -7.54 9.85
CA PRO A 194 5.15 -7.77 11.16
C PRO A 194 3.67 -7.37 11.25
N LEU A 195 3.14 -6.64 10.25
CA LEU A 195 1.74 -6.22 10.19
C LEU A 195 0.82 -7.31 9.65
N SER A 196 1.35 -8.17 8.77
CA SER A 196 0.59 -9.22 8.09
C SER A 196 0.22 -10.37 9.01
N TYR A 197 1.05 -10.66 10.02
CA TYR A 197 0.95 -11.87 10.82
C TYR A 197 1.10 -11.63 12.32
N SER A 198 0.10 -12.09 13.09
CA SER A 198 0.11 -12.02 14.54
C SER A 198 0.69 -13.31 15.15
N GLY A 199 2.02 -13.39 15.25
CA GLY A 199 2.64 -14.47 16.00
C GLY A 199 4.12 -14.67 15.69
N GLY A 200 4.87 -15.15 16.70
CA GLY A 200 6.31 -15.33 16.58
C GLY A 200 7.10 -14.09 16.99
N GLY A 201 8.43 -14.21 17.01
CA GLY A 201 9.36 -13.13 17.33
C GLY A 201 10.12 -12.72 16.08
N TYR A 202 10.32 -11.41 15.89
CA TYR A 202 11.10 -10.84 14.81
C TYR A 202 12.46 -10.39 15.34
N ALA A 203 13.50 -10.52 14.52
CA ALA A 203 14.87 -10.11 14.83
C ALA A 203 15.66 -9.81 13.55
N ASN A 204 16.86 -9.25 13.70
CA ASN A 204 17.79 -8.97 12.60
C ASN A 204 17.13 -8.10 11.53
N GLY A 205 16.51 -6.98 11.92
CA GLY A 205 15.92 -6.08 10.93
C GLY A 205 14.60 -6.59 10.34
N ASN A 206 13.91 -7.48 11.04
CA ASN A 206 12.80 -8.28 10.49
C ASN A 206 13.23 -9.19 9.33
N LEU A 207 14.49 -9.62 9.27
CA LEU A 207 14.96 -10.65 8.34
C LEU A 207 14.92 -12.05 8.96
N SER A 208 14.78 -12.15 10.29
CA SER A 208 14.62 -13.41 11.01
C SER A 208 13.28 -13.47 11.73
N TRP A 209 12.65 -14.64 11.69
CA TRP A 209 11.40 -14.91 12.37
C TRP A 209 11.40 -16.26 13.07
N TRP A 210 11.00 -16.26 14.33
CA TRP A 210 10.90 -17.43 15.18
C TRP A 210 9.46 -17.73 15.55
N VAL A 211 9.07 -19.00 15.55
CA VAL A 211 7.75 -19.44 16.01
C VAL A 211 7.82 -20.26 17.29
N PRO A 212 6.79 -20.21 18.16
CA PRO A 212 6.64 -21.13 19.27
C PRO A 212 6.19 -22.53 18.78
N ALA A 213 5.50 -23.31 19.62
CA ALA A 213 5.17 -24.71 19.34
C ALA A 213 4.13 -24.95 18.22
N ASN A 214 3.38 -23.94 17.75
CA ASN A 214 2.29 -24.11 16.78
C ASN A 214 2.75 -23.81 15.36
N ASN A 215 2.05 -24.39 14.37
CA ASN A 215 2.29 -24.11 12.96
C ASN A 215 1.88 -22.66 12.66
N ARG A 216 2.80 -21.87 12.11
CA ARG A 216 2.53 -20.47 11.76
C ARG A 216 3.21 -20.08 10.47
N GLY A 217 2.58 -19.15 9.74
CA GLY A 217 3.12 -18.51 8.54
C GLY A 217 3.69 -17.12 8.80
N CYS A 218 4.71 -16.74 8.05
CA CYS A 218 5.18 -15.36 7.87
C CYS A 218 5.33 -15.03 6.38
N GLN A 219 5.35 -13.74 6.04
CA GLN A 219 5.60 -13.27 4.67
C GLN A 219 6.34 -11.94 4.67
N GLY A 220 7.05 -11.66 3.57
CA GLY A 220 7.61 -10.35 3.27
C GLY A 220 6.54 -9.34 2.84
N TRP A 221 6.88 -8.05 2.88
CA TRP A 221 5.99 -6.99 2.38
C TRP A 221 6.09 -6.80 0.85
N TYR A 222 7.12 -7.34 0.19
CA TYR A 222 7.33 -7.15 -1.24
C TYR A 222 6.43 -8.06 -2.07
N GLY A 223 5.39 -7.46 -2.66
CA GLY A 223 4.50 -8.14 -3.61
C GLY A 223 5.11 -8.29 -5.00
N MET A 224 5.09 -9.51 -5.53
CA MET A 224 5.51 -9.90 -6.87
C MET A 224 4.26 -10.10 -7.74
N THR A 225 4.03 -9.21 -8.71
CA THR A 225 2.89 -9.28 -9.63
C THR A 225 3.33 -9.62 -11.07
N THR A 226 4.53 -9.19 -11.46
CA THR A 226 5.14 -9.37 -12.79
C THR A 226 6.64 -9.60 -12.65
N GLY A 227 7.30 -10.08 -13.72
CA GLY A 227 8.75 -10.28 -13.77
C GLY A 227 9.29 -11.52 -13.05
N LYS A 228 10.62 -11.62 -12.98
CA LYS A 228 11.37 -12.76 -12.43
C LYS A 228 12.07 -12.37 -11.13
N HIS A 229 11.86 -13.14 -10.06
CA HIS A 229 12.27 -12.81 -8.70
C HIS A 229 13.06 -13.93 -8.03
N TYR A 230 14.06 -13.56 -7.23
CA TYR A 230 14.89 -14.48 -6.48
C TYR A 230 15.02 -14.05 -5.03
N PHE A 231 14.97 -15.03 -4.12
CA PHE A 231 15.32 -14.83 -2.72
C PHE A 231 15.87 -16.13 -2.12
N GLU A 232 16.55 -16.00 -0.99
CA GLU A 232 17.08 -17.12 -0.23
C GLU A 232 16.51 -17.14 1.18
N CYS A 233 16.51 -18.32 1.80
CA CYS A 233 16.30 -18.43 3.23
C CYS A 233 16.97 -19.65 3.83
N GLN A 234 17.14 -19.60 5.15
CA GLN A 234 17.77 -20.64 5.95
C GLN A 234 16.92 -20.88 7.19
N HIS A 235 16.76 -22.14 7.60
CA HIS A 235 16.07 -22.49 8.84
C HIS A 235 17.01 -23.15 9.84
N THR A 236 16.71 -23.04 11.15
CA THR A 236 17.62 -23.46 12.23
C THR A 236 17.32 -24.85 12.80
N ASN A 237 16.09 -25.35 12.71
CA ASN A 237 15.66 -26.70 13.09
C ASN A 237 14.21 -26.97 12.64
N GLY A 238 13.72 -28.19 12.86
CA GLY A 238 12.30 -28.52 12.76
C GLY A 238 11.76 -28.64 11.33
N SER A 239 10.44 -28.71 11.21
CA SER A 239 9.79 -28.71 9.90
C SER A 239 9.65 -27.27 9.39
N CYS A 240 10.04 -27.06 8.14
CA CYS A 240 9.93 -25.78 7.48
C CYS A 240 9.21 -25.93 6.15
N MET A 241 8.40 -24.94 5.79
CA MET A 241 7.85 -24.78 4.47
C MET A 241 8.30 -23.43 3.92
N ILE A 242 8.93 -23.40 2.75
CA ILE A 242 9.41 -22.18 2.11
C ILE A 242 8.67 -22.00 0.79
N GLY A 243 8.25 -20.79 0.47
CA GLY A 243 7.64 -20.52 -0.83
C GLY A 243 6.98 -19.17 -0.93
N VAL A 244 5.86 -19.13 -1.63
CA VAL A 244 5.13 -17.90 -1.96
C VAL A 244 3.64 -18.05 -1.70
N THR A 245 3.00 -16.99 -1.22
CA THR A 245 1.55 -16.96 -0.95
C THR A 245 0.91 -15.72 -1.57
N PRO A 246 -0.31 -15.81 -2.11
CA PRO A 246 -1.07 -14.62 -2.47
C PRO A 246 -1.57 -13.88 -1.23
N TRP A 247 -2.00 -12.63 -1.42
CA TRP A 247 -2.79 -11.88 -0.44
C TRP A 247 -4.30 -12.21 -0.55
N PRO A 248 -5.06 -12.27 0.56
CA PRO A 248 -4.59 -12.23 1.94
C PRO A 248 -3.90 -13.53 2.31
N SER A 249 -3.00 -13.48 3.28
CA SER A 249 -2.16 -14.61 3.65
C SER A 249 -2.75 -15.39 4.84
N ASP A 250 -2.35 -16.65 5.02
CA ASP A 250 -2.91 -17.53 6.07
C ASP A 250 -2.03 -17.65 7.30
N THR A 251 -2.63 -17.74 8.49
CA THR A 251 -1.90 -17.85 9.76
C THR A 251 -1.14 -19.17 9.90
N ASN A 252 -1.44 -20.20 9.09
CA ASN A 252 -0.82 -21.53 9.20
C ASN A 252 0.51 -21.67 8.44
N HIS A 253 0.51 -21.60 7.11
CA HIS A 253 1.72 -21.72 6.28
C HIS A 253 1.46 -21.17 4.87
N VAL A 254 2.54 -20.89 4.13
CA VAL A 254 2.48 -20.24 2.79
C VAL A 254 1.64 -20.99 1.76
N ALA A 255 1.58 -22.32 1.83
CA ALA A 255 0.77 -23.12 0.91
C ALA A 255 -0.68 -23.37 1.38
N TYR A 256 -1.10 -22.89 2.55
CA TYR A 256 -2.40 -23.26 3.13
C TYR A 256 -3.57 -22.64 2.35
N ARG A 257 -3.39 -21.40 1.89
CA ARG A 257 -4.42 -20.72 1.11
C ARG A 257 -4.44 -21.18 -0.32
N GLN A 258 -5.60 -20.96 -0.94
CA GLN A 258 -5.75 -21.13 -2.37
C GLN A 258 -4.65 -20.35 -3.10
N HIS A 259 -4.05 -20.99 -4.09
CA HIS A 259 -2.93 -20.51 -4.90
C HIS A 259 -1.57 -20.38 -4.17
N GLY A 260 -1.50 -20.57 -2.85
CA GLY A 260 -0.23 -20.58 -2.13
C GLY A 260 0.62 -21.81 -2.45
N ILE A 261 1.92 -21.64 -2.55
CA ILE A 261 2.89 -22.68 -2.94
C ILE A 261 4.00 -22.76 -1.90
N GLY A 262 4.41 -23.97 -1.50
CA GLY A 262 5.53 -24.14 -0.60
C GLY A 262 6.18 -25.51 -0.69
N TRP A 263 7.51 -25.52 -0.58
CA TRP A 263 8.29 -26.73 -0.36
C TRP A 263 8.36 -27.02 1.13
N TYR A 264 7.66 -28.07 1.56
CA TYR A 264 7.75 -28.61 2.91
C TYR A 264 8.91 -29.58 3.03
N SER A 265 9.76 -29.39 4.05
CA SER A 265 10.87 -30.27 4.40
C SER A 265 10.86 -30.60 5.88
N TYR A 266 11.02 -31.88 6.18
CA TYR A 266 11.22 -32.46 7.51
C TYR A 266 12.07 -33.74 7.36
N PRO A 267 12.82 -34.20 8.38
CA PRO A 267 13.52 -35.47 8.30
C PRO A 267 12.62 -36.64 7.86
N GLY A 268 12.85 -37.13 6.64
CA GLY A 268 12.06 -38.21 6.02
C GLY A 268 10.83 -37.77 5.21
N ASP A 269 10.52 -36.48 5.11
CA ASP A 269 9.42 -35.94 4.29
C ASP A 269 9.89 -34.70 3.50
N SER A 270 9.74 -34.74 2.17
CA SER A 270 10.04 -33.63 1.28
C SER A 270 8.94 -33.58 0.22
N ARG A 271 8.19 -32.48 0.16
CA ARG A 271 7.05 -32.38 -0.75
C ARG A 271 6.74 -30.95 -1.16
N ILE A 272 6.22 -30.79 -2.37
CA ILE A 272 5.60 -29.54 -2.80
C ILE A 272 4.13 -29.56 -2.40
N MET A 273 3.69 -28.47 -1.78
CA MET A 273 2.29 -28.19 -1.51
C MET A 273 1.83 -27.00 -2.35
N HIS A 274 0.64 -27.11 -2.93
CA HIS A 274 -0.03 -26.04 -3.64
C HIS A 274 -1.52 -26.04 -3.26
N SER A 275 -2.03 -24.93 -2.75
CA SER A 275 -3.44 -24.81 -2.31
C SER A 275 -3.85 -25.87 -1.28
N ASN A 276 -3.02 -26.07 -0.27
CA ASN A 276 -3.14 -27.05 0.81
C ASN A 276 -3.17 -28.53 0.34
N ALA A 277 -2.82 -28.80 -0.91
CA ALA A 277 -2.72 -30.14 -1.46
C ALA A 277 -1.26 -30.50 -1.74
N ASN A 278 -0.87 -31.73 -1.46
CA ASN A 278 0.43 -32.27 -1.86
C ASN A 278 0.42 -32.51 -3.38
N THR A 279 1.29 -31.85 -4.12
CA THR A 279 1.37 -31.99 -5.59
C THR A 279 2.54 -32.86 -6.03
N ILE A 280 3.67 -32.81 -5.30
CA ILE A 280 4.84 -33.66 -5.55
C ILE A 280 5.30 -34.26 -4.22
N ASN A 281 5.35 -35.59 -4.13
CA ASN A 281 5.85 -36.31 -2.96
C ASN A 281 6.46 -37.67 -3.39
N PRO A 282 7.78 -37.91 -3.24
CA PRO A 282 8.77 -36.98 -2.69
C PRO A 282 9.21 -35.92 -3.72
N TYR A 283 9.47 -34.70 -3.27
CA TYR A 283 10.26 -33.71 -4.00
C TYR A 283 11.74 -33.90 -3.64
N GLY A 284 12.30 -35.01 -4.13
CA GLY A 284 13.63 -35.54 -3.80
C GLY A 284 13.96 -35.53 -2.29
N SER A 285 15.24 -35.29 -1.94
CA SER A 285 15.68 -35.30 -0.54
C SER A 285 15.29 -34.02 0.20
N PRO A 286 14.91 -34.11 1.50
CA PRO A 286 14.64 -32.93 2.33
C PRO A 286 15.91 -32.10 2.53
N TYR A 287 15.76 -30.76 2.55
CA TYR A 287 16.80 -29.85 3.01
C TYR A 287 16.88 -29.85 4.53
N SER A 288 18.09 -29.64 5.07
CA SER A 288 18.44 -29.73 6.49
C SER A 288 18.61 -28.36 7.13
N PRO A 289 18.57 -28.27 8.47
CA PRO A 289 18.88 -27.03 9.17
C PRO A 289 20.27 -26.50 8.80
N GLY A 290 20.36 -25.20 8.52
CA GLY A 290 21.58 -24.55 8.04
C GLY A 290 21.77 -24.55 6.51
N ASP A 291 20.98 -25.33 5.76
CA ASP A 291 21.00 -25.24 4.30
C ASP A 291 20.41 -23.91 3.80
N ILE A 292 21.02 -23.34 2.77
CA ILE A 292 20.49 -22.17 2.05
C ILE A 292 19.54 -22.68 0.97
N VAL A 293 18.25 -22.38 1.15
CA VAL A 293 17.21 -22.68 0.17
C VAL A 293 17.08 -21.50 -0.77
N GLN A 294 17.21 -21.78 -2.06
CA GLN A 294 17.08 -20.82 -3.16
C GLN A 294 15.67 -20.89 -3.71
N VAL A 295 15.05 -19.74 -3.99
CA VAL A 295 13.71 -19.67 -4.58
C VAL A 295 13.74 -18.76 -5.79
N ALA A 296 13.43 -19.30 -6.96
CA ALA A 296 13.27 -18.54 -8.20
C ALA A 296 11.79 -18.57 -8.62
N VAL A 297 11.20 -17.40 -8.87
CA VAL A 297 9.79 -17.22 -9.21
C VAL A 297 9.68 -16.43 -10.51
N ASP A 298 8.96 -16.95 -11.50
CA ASP A 298 8.69 -16.24 -12.75
C ASP A 298 7.18 -15.98 -12.87
N MET A 299 6.78 -14.72 -12.69
CA MET A 299 5.38 -14.29 -12.71
C MET A 299 4.80 -14.23 -14.12
N GLU A 300 5.63 -14.18 -15.15
CA GLU A 300 5.19 -14.08 -16.56
C GLU A 300 4.75 -15.45 -17.10
N VAL A 301 5.47 -16.52 -16.71
CA VAL A 301 5.09 -17.90 -17.07
C VAL A 301 4.27 -18.59 -15.98
N GLY A 302 4.31 -18.07 -14.76
CA GLY A 302 3.63 -18.63 -13.60
C GLY A 302 4.32 -19.90 -13.11
N ALA A 303 5.59 -19.81 -12.69
CA ALA A 303 6.35 -20.96 -12.19
C ALA A 303 7.27 -20.62 -11.02
N VAL A 304 7.56 -21.63 -10.19
CA VAL A 304 8.55 -21.54 -9.10
C VAL A 304 9.50 -22.74 -9.13
N TRP A 305 10.78 -22.47 -8.89
CA TRP A 305 11.84 -23.46 -8.75
C TRP A 305 12.53 -23.29 -7.40
N PHE A 306 12.97 -24.41 -6.83
CA PHE A 306 13.71 -24.43 -5.58
C PHE A 306 15.08 -25.04 -5.77
N GLY A 307 16.08 -24.51 -5.05
CA GLY A 307 17.44 -25.04 -4.98
C GLY A 307 17.93 -25.13 -3.54
N VAL A 308 19.03 -25.86 -3.33
CA VAL A 308 19.69 -26.00 -2.04
C VAL A 308 21.19 -25.85 -2.23
N ASN A 309 21.81 -24.94 -1.46
CA ASN A 309 23.25 -24.71 -1.43
C ASN A 309 23.89 -24.54 -2.82
N GLY A 310 23.24 -23.77 -3.71
CA GLY A 310 23.70 -23.48 -5.06
C GLY A 310 23.30 -24.52 -6.11
N THR A 311 22.56 -25.57 -5.75
CA THR A 311 22.11 -26.63 -6.67
C THR A 311 20.60 -26.63 -6.81
N TRP A 312 20.11 -26.41 -8.03
CA TRP A 312 18.68 -26.51 -8.36
C TRP A 312 18.16 -27.94 -8.18
N HIS A 313 16.94 -28.04 -7.64
CA HIS A 313 16.35 -29.32 -7.25
C HIS A 313 15.47 -29.90 -8.37
N TYR A 314 15.08 -31.17 -8.21
CA TYR A 314 14.17 -31.89 -9.12
C TYR A 314 14.61 -31.94 -10.60
N GLY A 315 15.92 -31.85 -10.85
CA GLY A 315 16.50 -31.91 -12.19
C GLY A 315 16.51 -30.59 -12.95
N ALA A 316 16.01 -29.51 -12.35
CA ALA A 316 16.04 -28.18 -12.96
C ALA A 316 17.49 -27.71 -13.19
N THR A 317 17.69 -27.03 -14.31
CA THR A 317 18.96 -26.41 -14.69
C THR A 317 18.82 -24.89 -14.75
N GLU A 318 19.93 -24.17 -14.62
CA GLU A 318 19.91 -22.71 -14.70
C GLU A 318 19.42 -22.22 -16.08
N ALA A 319 19.73 -22.96 -17.15
CA ALA A 319 19.27 -22.64 -18.50
C ALA A 319 17.74 -22.76 -18.66
N GLU A 320 17.13 -23.78 -18.05
CA GLU A 320 15.67 -23.94 -18.03
C GLU A 320 15.00 -22.81 -17.25
N ILE A 321 15.52 -22.48 -16.06
CA ILE A 321 14.98 -21.43 -15.20
C ILE A 321 15.07 -20.06 -15.89
N LEU A 322 16.21 -19.74 -16.50
CA LEU A 322 16.39 -18.53 -17.29
C LEU A 322 15.37 -18.43 -18.42
N ALA A 323 15.16 -19.52 -19.16
CA ALA A 323 14.23 -19.59 -20.28
C ALA A 323 12.76 -19.59 -19.88
N GLY A 324 12.45 -19.79 -18.58
CA GLY A 324 11.08 -20.02 -18.12
C GLY A 324 10.53 -21.38 -18.55
N ASP A 325 11.40 -22.36 -18.81
CA ASP A 325 11.00 -23.73 -19.12
C ASP A 325 10.48 -24.42 -17.86
N THR A 326 9.19 -24.75 -17.87
CA THR A 326 8.48 -25.29 -16.71
C THR A 326 8.60 -26.80 -16.55
N THR A 327 9.38 -27.49 -17.40
CA THR A 327 9.55 -28.95 -17.38
C THR A 327 9.93 -29.48 -15.99
N HIS A 328 10.83 -28.78 -15.29
CA HIS A 328 11.28 -29.13 -13.94
C HIS A 328 10.89 -28.10 -12.88
N ALA A 329 9.85 -27.30 -13.13
CA ALA A 329 9.31 -26.39 -12.13
C ALA A 329 8.68 -27.17 -10.96
N ALA A 330 8.86 -26.66 -9.75
CA ALA A 330 8.27 -27.26 -8.55
C ALA A 330 6.74 -27.11 -8.53
N ALA A 331 6.25 -25.98 -9.05
CA ALA A 331 4.83 -25.75 -9.31
C ALA A 331 4.65 -24.74 -10.44
N THR A 332 3.50 -24.82 -11.11
CA THR A 332 3.06 -23.89 -12.15
C THR A 332 1.64 -23.41 -11.90
N TRP A 333 1.29 -22.21 -12.40
CA TRP A 333 -0.05 -21.67 -12.40
C TRP A 333 -0.31 -20.86 -13.67
N THR A 334 -1.58 -20.56 -13.95
CA THR A 334 -1.93 -19.62 -15.02
C THR A 334 -1.76 -18.19 -14.51
N PRO A 335 -0.89 -17.37 -15.11
CA PRO A 335 -0.76 -15.96 -14.75
C PRO A 335 -2.11 -15.24 -14.88
N ASP A 336 -2.50 -14.54 -13.83
CA ASP A 336 -3.78 -13.82 -13.81
C ASP A 336 -3.70 -12.48 -13.06
N GLY A 337 -2.50 -11.93 -12.95
CA GLY A 337 -2.24 -10.63 -12.33
C GLY A 337 -2.32 -10.63 -10.79
N ARG A 338 -2.43 -11.80 -10.15
CA ARG A 338 -2.33 -11.89 -8.68
C ARG A 338 -0.93 -11.53 -8.20
N THR A 339 -0.88 -10.86 -7.05
CA THR A 339 0.35 -10.56 -6.32
C THR A 339 0.70 -11.68 -5.35
N TYR A 340 1.94 -12.18 -5.43
CA TYR A 340 2.52 -13.18 -4.54
C TYR A 340 3.57 -12.56 -3.61
N PHE A 341 3.65 -13.04 -2.38
CA PHE A 341 4.61 -12.59 -1.38
C PHE A 341 5.52 -13.75 -0.97
N PRO A 342 6.83 -13.53 -0.79
CA PRO A 342 7.73 -14.56 -0.26
C PRO A 342 7.35 -14.86 1.19
N GLY A 343 7.51 -16.09 1.63
CA GLY A 343 7.23 -16.43 3.02
C GLY A 343 7.67 -17.82 3.44
N ALA A 344 7.38 -18.13 4.70
CA ALA A 344 7.61 -19.46 5.25
C ALA A 344 6.48 -19.89 6.20
N GLY A 345 6.32 -21.20 6.35
CA GLY A 345 5.55 -21.84 7.42
C GLY A 345 6.49 -22.64 8.32
N MET A 346 6.36 -22.50 9.63
CA MET A 346 7.23 -23.17 10.60
C MET A 346 6.45 -23.78 11.75
N TYR A 347 7.01 -24.81 12.38
CA TYR A 347 6.42 -25.47 13.55
C TYR A 347 7.50 -25.89 14.55
N GLY A 348 7.18 -25.85 15.84
CA GLY A 348 7.96 -26.54 16.87
C GLY A 348 9.17 -25.78 17.42
N GLY A 349 9.10 -24.45 17.54
CA GLY A 349 10.20 -23.67 18.12
C GLY A 349 11.29 -23.24 17.13
N SER A 350 10.99 -23.24 15.84
CA SER A 350 11.95 -23.04 14.75
C SER A 350 12.11 -21.58 14.35
N THR A 351 13.27 -21.25 13.75
CA THR A 351 13.58 -19.93 13.19
C THR A 351 13.90 -20.04 11.71
N VAL A 352 13.42 -19.08 10.92
CA VAL A 352 13.81 -18.86 9.52
C VAL A 352 14.47 -17.48 9.40
N ALA A 353 15.53 -17.40 8.61
CA ALA A 353 16.16 -16.16 8.19
C ALA A 353 16.04 -16.03 6.67
N PHE A 354 15.70 -14.86 6.18
CA PHE A 354 15.60 -14.55 4.75
C PHE A 354 16.73 -13.63 4.31
N ALA A 355 17.17 -13.84 3.07
CA ALA A 355 17.98 -12.90 2.33
C ALA A 355 17.18 -12.43 1.11
N PHE A 356 16.75 -11.17 1.17
CA PHE A 356 15.91 -10.56 0.15
C PHE A 356 16.65 -9.57 -0.74
N ALA A 357 17.71 -8.94 -0.22
CA ALA A 357 18.54 -7.99 -0.94
C ALA A 357 19.80 -8.66 -1.52
N GLU A 358 20.35 -8.08 -2.58
CA GLU A 358 21.56 -8.59 -3.24
C GLU A 358 22.75 -8.68 -2.28
N SER A 359 22.88 -7.71 -1.36
CA SER A 359 23.93 -7.71 -0.34
C SER A 359 23.86 -8.86 0.66
N ASP A 360 22.70 -9.51 0.77
CA ASP A 360 22.43 -10.52 1.79
C ASP A 360 22.48 -11.94 1.21
N LEU A 361 22.53 -12.08 -0.13
CA LEU A 361 22.54 -13.38 -0.80
C LEU A 361 23.86 -14.12 -0.61
N THR A 362 23.76 -15.44 -0.50
CA THR A 362 24.90 -16.36 -0.51
C THR A 362 25.19 -16.88 -1.92
N HIS A 363 24.16 -17.14 -2.73
CA HIS A 363 24.32 -17.61 -4.10
C HIS A 363 23.88 -16.56 -5.12
N THR A 364 24.55 -16.57 -6.27
CA THR A 364 24.20 -15.70 -7.38
C THR A 364 22.83 -16.10 -7.96
N PRO A 365 21.87 -15.17 -8.09
CA PRO A 365 20.61 -15.45 -8.78
C PRO A 365 20.85 -15.92 -10.23
N PRO A 366 19.96 -16.76 -10.79
CA PRO A 366 19.96 -17.01 -12.23
C PRO A 366 19.87 -15.71 -13.01
N THR A 367 20.50 -15.66 -14.17
CA THR A 367 20.48 -14.46 -15.02
C THR A 367 19.04 -13.97 -15.25
N GLY A 368 18.79 -12.67 -15.09
CA GLY A 368 17.48 -12.05 -15.28
C GLY A 368 16.50 -12.17 -14.11
N PHE A 369 16.81 -12.95 -13.07
CA PHE A 369 16.05 -12.96 -11.83
C PHE A 369 16.59 -11.89 -10.88
N LEU A 370 15.69 -11.09 -10.30
CA LEU A 370 16.05 -9.94 -9.48
C LEU A 370 15.70 -10.16 -8.00
N THR A 371 16.50 -9.57 -7.11
CA THR A 371 16.22 -9.53 -5.66
C THR A 371 15.05 -8.61 -5.32
N LEU A 372 14.49 -8.77 -4.12
CA LEU A 372 13.28 -8.09 -3.67
C LEU A 372 13.58 -6.73 -3.04
N GLU A 373 14.06 -5.80 -3.88
CA GLU A 373 14.44 -4.43 -3.50
C GLU A 373 13.77 -3.43 -4.42
N ASP A 374 13.44 -2.24 -3.93
CA ASP A 374 12.73 -1.25 -4.74
C ASP A 374 13.48 -0.88 -6.02
N ARG A 375 14.83 -0.85 -6.02
CA ARG A 375 15.60 -0.64 -7.25
C ARG A 375 15.27 -1.67 -8.33
N ASN A 376 14.92 -2.88 -7.97
CA ASN A 376 14.66 -3.99 -8.89
C ASN A 376 13.21 -4.11 -9.33
N ARG A 377 12.31 -3.29 -8.78
CA ARG A 377 10.95 -3.14 -9.31
C ARG A 377 10.98 -2.58 -10.74
N ALA A 378 10.05 -3.08 -11.56
CA ALA A 378 9.74 -2.46 -12.84
C ALA A 378 9.39 -0.98 -12.65
N GLU A 379 9.71 -0.15 -13.64
CA GLU A 379 9.32 1.25 -13.58
C GLU A 379 7.79 1.39 -13.71
N PRO A 380 7.12 2.10 -12.79
CA PRO A 380 5.70 2.40 -12.93
C PRO A 380 5.45 3.24 -14.19
N THR A 381 4.35 2.96 -14.90
CA THR A 381 3.97 3.78 -16.06
C THR A 381 3.22 5.05 -15.65
N LEU A 382 2.61 5.04 -14.47
CA LEU A 382 1.91 6.15 -13.82
C LEU A 382 2.70 6.59 -12.59
N LEU A 383 3.40 7.72 -12.73
CA LEU A 383 4.17 8.34 -11.63
C LEU A 383 3.37 9.39 -10.87
N ASN A 384 2.46 10.10 -11.56
CA ASN A 384 1.62 11.14 -10.98
C ASN A 384 0.14 10.70 -10.92
N PRO A 385 -0.38 10.25 -9.76
CA PRO A 385 -1.78 9.89 -9.62
C PRO A 385 -2.74 11.07 -9.78
N GLU A 386 -2.26 12.31 -9.59
CA GLU A 386 -3.09 13.52 -9.68
C GLU A 386 -3.56 13.81 -11.11
N GLU A 387 -2.95 13.20 -12.14
CA GLU A 387 -3.38 13.28 -13.55
C GLU A 387 -4.70 12.52 -13.83
N TYR A 388 -5.15 11.69 -12.89
CA TYR A 388 -6.33 10.85 -13.03
C TYR A 388 -7.27 10.90 -11.83
N PHE A 389 -6.75 11.23 -10.65
CA PHE A 389 -7.55 11.27 -9.44
C PHE A 389 -7.15 12.44 -8.54
N THR A 390 -8.12 13.28 -8.20
CA THR A 390 -7.92 14.41 -7.30
C THR A 390 -8.83 14.26 -6.08
N VAL A 391 -8.25 14.48 -4.90
CA VAL A 391 -9.00 14.68 -3.66
C VAL A 391 -8.76 16.10 -3.18
N ALA A 392 -9.82 16.84 -2.88
CA ALA A 392 -9.72 18.17 -2.28
C ALA A 392 -10.55 18.24 -1.00
N SER A 393 -9.95 18.81 0.06
CA SER A 393 -10.64 19.17 1.30
C SER A 393 -10.76 20.68 1.39
N PHE A 394 -11.95 21.21 1.66
CA PHE A 394 -12.15 22.65 1.83
C PHE A 394 -13.34 22.94 2.76
N VAL A 395 -13.35 24.15 3.31
CA VAL A 395 -14.53 24.72 3.98
C VAL A 395 -15.21 25.66 2.99
N ALA A 396 -16.51 25.47 2.77
CA ALA A 396 -17.28 26.27 1.83
C ALA A 396 -17.20 27.76 2.21
N PRO A 397 -16.84 28.64 1.26
CA PRO A 397 -16.76 30.08 1.50
C PRO A 397 -18.15 30.71 1.60
N SER A 398 -18.23 31.85 2.27
CA SER A 398 -19.51 32.57 2.43
C SER A 398 -19.95 33.21 1.12
N ALA A 399 -21.08 32.73 0.59
CA ALA A 399 -21.73 33.23 -0.63
C ALA A 399 -20.77 33.37 -1.83
N ALA A 400 -19.88 32.40 -2.02
CA ALA A 400 -18.90 32.40 -3.10
C ALA A 400 -18.71 31.01 -3.71
N SER A 401 -18.23 30.98 -4.95
CA SER A 401 -17.85 29.75 -5.64
C SER A 401 -16.55 29.17 -5.06
N GLN A 402 -16.38 27.85 -5.17
CA GLN A 402 -15.13 27.16 -4.80
C GLN A 402 -14.45 26.61 -6.06
N ASN A 403 -13.16 26.91 -6.23
CA ASN A 403 -12.33 26.30 -7.27
C ASN A 403 -11.64 25.04 -6.76
N ILE A 404 -11.59 24.02 -7.59
CA ILE A 404 -10.79 22.81 -7.39
C ILE A 404 -9.93 22.62 -8.63
N THR A 405 -8.63 22.47 -8.44
CA THR A 405 -7.70 22.22 -9.55
C THR A 405 -7.50 20.72 -9.70
N ALA A 406 -7.86 20.18 -10.86
CA ALA A 406 -7.51 18.83 -11.26
C ALA A 406 -6.07 18.77 -11.80
N GLY A 407 -5.42 17.61 -11.77
CA GLY A 407 -4.09 17.43 -12.36
C GLY A 407 -4.11 17.22 -13.88
N TRP A 408 -5.25 17.42 -14.54
CA TRP A 408 -5.46 17.25 -15.98
C TRP A 408 -6.30 18.38 -16.57
N ASP A 409 -6.43 18.41 -17.88
CA ASP A 409 -7.34 19.32 -18.59
C ASP A 409 -8.80 18.86 -18.41
N ALA A 410 -9.45 19.33 -17.35
CA ALA A 410 -10.81 18.96 -17.00
C ALA A 410 -11.86 19.47 -18.01
N GLU A 411 -11.51 20.41 -18.88
CA GLU A 411 -12.41 20.96 -19.91
C GLU A 411 -12.62 20.00 -21.07
N ASN A 412 -11.57 19.23 -21.42
CA ASN A 412 -11.54 18.35 -22.60
C ASN A 412 -11.57 16.85 -22.26
N GLU A 413 -11.70 16.51 -20.99
CA GLU A 413 -11.66 15.13 -20.50
C GLU A 413 -12.95 14.77 -19.78
N ASP A 414 -13.35 13.50 -19.86
CA ASP A 414 -14.51 13.00 -19.12
C ASP A 414 -14.11 12.68 -17.68
N TRP A 415 -14.85 13.21 -16.71
CA TRP A 415 -14.65 12.94 -15.28
C TRP A 415 -15.96 12.89 -14.49
N LEU A 416 -15.88 12.24 -13.32
CA LEU A 416 -16.89 12.20 -12.26
C LEU A 416 -16.39 12.99 -11.05
N LEU A 417 -17.21 13.90 -10.55
CA LEU A 417 -17.08 14.51 -9.22
C LEU A 417 -18.06 13.84 -8.25
N ILE A 418 -17.55 13.37 -7.12
CA ILE A 418 -18.32 13.05 -5.93
C ILE A 418 -18.01 14.13 -4.88
N LEU A 419 -18.99 14.98 -4.61
CA LEU A 419 -18.90 16.03 -3.59
C LEU A 419 -19.66 15.58 -2.33
N LYS A 420 -18.98 15.53 -1.19
CA LYS A 420 -19.57 15.11 0.08
C LYS A 420 -19.27 16.13 1.17
N SER A 421 -20.32 16.74 1.74
CA SER A 421 -20.19 17.46 3.01
C SER A 421 -19.91 16.45 4.12
N VAL A 422 -18.83 16.66 4.86
CA VAL A 422 -18.46 15.86 6.05
C VAL A 422 -19.23 16.30 7.29
N SER A 423 -19.95 17.42 7.20
CA SER A 423 -20.87 17.92 8.22
C SER A 423 -22.30 17.38 8.05
N GLY A 424 -22.56 16.67 6.94
CA GLY A 424 -23.77 15.88 6.72
C GLY A 424 -24.39 15.99 5.34
N GLY A 425 -25.51 15.29 5.13
CA GLY A 425 -26.25 15.31 3.86
C GLY A 425 -25.77 14.30 2.81
N ALA A 426 -26.51 14.23 1.71
CA ALA A 426 -26.22 13.35 0.59
C ALA A 426 -24.92 13.74 -0.13
N SER A 427 -24.17 12.76 -0.61
CA SER A 427 -23.13 12.99 -1.62
C SER A 427 -23.78 13.39 -2.95
N ILE A 428 -23.17 14.34 -3.65
CA ILE A 428 -23.62 14.87 -4.93
C ILE A 428 -22.68 14.37 -6.03
N TRP A 429 -23.24 13.67 -7.01
CA TRP A 429 -22.51 13.04 -8.11
C TRP A 429 -22.81 13.78 -9.41
N ILE A 430 -21.78 14.42 -9.97
CA ILE A 430 -21.85 15.21 -11.20
C ILE A 430 -20.78 14.66 -12.14
N ASP A 431 -21.15 14.41 -13.40
CA ASP A 431 -20.17 14.02 -14.41
C ASP A 431 -20.42 14.74 -15.73
N THR A 432 -19.35 14.80 -16.49
CA THR A 432 -19.26 15.36 -17.85
C THR A 432 -20.24 14.71 -18.83
N MET A 433 -20.45 13.39 -18.75
CA MET A 433 -21.30 12.65 -19.69
C MET A 433 -22.80 12.97 -19.55
N ARG A 434 -23.28 13.21 -18.33
CA ARG A 434 -24.66 13.66 -18.05
C ARG A 434 -24.81 15.17 -18.25
N GLY A 435 -23.71 15.91 -18.12
CA GLY A 435 -23.63 17.36 -18.22
C GLY A 435 -23.45 18.03 -16.86
N LEU A 436 -22.74 19.16 -16.86
CA LEU A 436 -22.31 19.87 -15.65
C LEU A 436 -23.44 20.56 -14.85
N ASN A 437 -24.68 20.51 -15.34
CA ASN A 437 -25.88 20.93 -14.62
C ASN A 437 -26.73 19.76 -14.10
N LYS A 438 -26.26 18.51 -14.23
CA LYS A 438 -27.00 17.32 -13.80
C LYS A 438 -26.38 16.72 -12.54
N ALA A 439 -27.22 16.47 -11.55
CA ALA A 439 -26.79 15.92 -10.27
C ALA A 439 -27.61 14.69 -9.89
N LEU A 440 -26.92 13.69 -9.35
CA LEU A 440 -27.51 12.57 -8.64
C LEU A 440 -27.11 12.68 -7.16
N TYR A 441 -28.03 12.38 -6.25
CA TYR A 441 -27.79 12.47 -4.81
C TYR A 441 -27.78 11.07 -4.23
N CYS A 442 -26.68 10.64 -3.61
CA CYS A 442 -26.61 9.38 -2.86
C CYS A 442 -26.60 9.70 -1.36
N PRO A 443 -27.53 9.15 -0.56
CA PRO A 443 -28.30 7.92 -0.80
C PRO A 443 -29.73 8.14 -1.33
N GLY A 444 -30.00 9.25 -2.03
CA GLY A 444 -31.32 9.51 -2.60
C GLY A 444 -31.66 8.60 -3.78
N THR A 445 -32.94 8.24 -3.90
CA THR A 445 -33.49 7.49 -5.04
C THR A 445 -34.26 8.38 -6.02
N ALA A 446 -34.34 9.68 -5.76
CA ALA A 446 -34.98 10.64 -6.67
C ALA A 446 -34.29 10.67 -8.03
N VAL A 447 -35.06 10.92 -9.09
CA VAL A 447 -34.56 11.08 -10.47
C VAL A 447 -33.46 12.15 -10.56
N GLU A 448 -32.71 12.12 -11.65
CA GLU A 448 -31.66 13.11 -11.95
C GLU A 448 -32.21 14.53 -11.82
N SER A 449 -31.53 15.34 -11.00
CA SER A 449 -31.89 16.74 -10.78
C SER A 449 -31.14 17.66 -11.74
N THR A 450 -31.72 18.82 -12.00
CA THR A 450 -31.03 19.91 -12.71
C THR A 450 -30.64 20.99 -11.70
N LEU A 451 -29.35 21.29 -11.62
CA LEU A 451 -28.80 22.34 -10.77
C LEU A 451 -29.26 23.72 -11.26
N ALA A 452 -29.51 24.64 -10.33
CA ALA A 452 -29.89 26.01 -10.68
C ALA A 452 -28.76 26.77 -11.39
N ALA A 453 -27.51 26.47 -11.04
CA ALA A 453 -26.31 26.91 -11.75
C ALA A 453 -25.43 25.68 -12.07
N PRO A 454 -24.90 25.57 -13.31
CA PRO A 454 -23.96 24.51 -13.66
C PRO A 454 -22.61 24.71 -12.96
N LEU A 455 -21.83 23.63 -12.85
CA LEU A 455 -20.40 23.77 -12.69
C LEU A 455 -19.80 24.43 -13.93
N THR A 456 -18.74 25.21 -13.73
CA THR A 456 -17.94 25.74 -14.84
C THR A 456 -16.54 25.14 -14.78
N VAL A 457 -15.92 25.01 -15.94
CA VAL A 457 -14.58 24.43 -16.08
C VAL A 457 -13.77 25.33 -17.01
N SER A 458 -12.52 25.55 -16.68
CA SER A 458 -11.56 26.29 -17.50
C SER A 458 -10.21 25.61 -17.38
N GLY A 459 -9.77 24.92 -18.44
CA GLY A 459 -8.61 24.04 -18.38
C GLY A 459 -8.73 23.03 -17.22
N SER A 460 -7.79 23.07 -16.28
CA SER A 460 -7.78 22.19 -15.11
C SER A 460 -8.63 22.64 -13.93
N THR A 461 -9.22 23.84 -13.97
CA THR A 461 -9.98 24.38 -12.84
C THR A 461 -11.46 24.05 -12.98
N ILE A 462 -12.00 23.33 -12.00
CA ILE A 462 -13.43 23.07 -11.83
C ILE A 462 -13.97 24.03 -10.78
N THR A 463 -14.95 24.84 -11.15
CA THR A 463 -15.58 25.82 -10.26
C THR A 463 -16.96 25.33 -9.83
N LEU A 464 -17.09 25.06 -8.54
CA LEU A 464 -18.35 24.74 -7.87
C LEU A 464 -19.13 26.04 -7.62
N PRO A 465 -20.40 26.12 -8.04
CA PRO A 465 -21.22 27.31 -7.78
C PRO A 465 -21.60 27.38 -6.29
N ASP A 466 -21.81 28.59 -5.79
CA ASP A 466 -22.10 28.88 -4.38
C ASP A 466 -23.36 28.16 -3.88
N ASN A 467 -24.40 28.06 -4.71
CA ASN A 467 -25.67 27.43 -4.39
C ASN A 467 -25.60 25.90 -4.26
N LEU A 468 -24.46 25.28 -4.63
CA LEU A 468 -24.19 23.87 -4.39
C LEU A 468 -23.63 23.63 -2.98
N LEU A 469 -23.12 24.68 -2.36
CA LEU A 469 -22.39 24.64 -1.10
C LEU A 469 -23.23 25.26 0.02
N THR A 470 -23.02 24.80 1.24
CA THR A 470 -23.57 25.44 2.44
C THR A 470 -22.45 26.14 3.19
N ASP A 471 -22.61 27.44 3.40
CA ASP A 471 -21.61 28.30 4.06
C ASP A 471 -21.10 27.68 5.37
N GLY A 472 -19.76 27.67 5.54
CA GLY A 472 -19.09 27.14 6.72
C GLY A 472 -19.06 25.61 6.84
N GLN A 473 -19.68 24.84 5.93
CA GLN A 473 -19.56 23.38 5.94
C GLN A 473 -18.26 22.91 5.31
N ALA A 474 -17.67 21.86 5.87
CA ALA A 474 -16.50 21.21 5.29
C ALA A 474 -16.92 20.16 4.25
N TYR A 475 -16.21 20.13 3.12
CA TYR A 475 -16.46 19.24 2.00
C TYR A 475 -15.21 18.43 1.64
N MET A 476 -15.46 17.22 1.15
CA MET A 476 -14.53 16.44 0.37
C MET A 476 -15.03 16.35 -1.07
N ALA A 477 -14.14 16.62 -2.02
CA ALA A 477 -14.37 16.37 -3.43
C ALA A 477 -13.45 15.25 -3.93
N TYR A 478 -14.02 14.21 -4.53
CA TYR A 478 -13.31 13.15 -5.23
C TYR A 478 -13.57 13.30 -6.71
N ILE A 479 -12.52 13.47 -7.49
CA ILE A 479 -12.63 13.68 -8.93
C ILE A 479 -11.89 12.55 -9.64
N PHE A 480 -12.63 11.77 -10.42
CA PHE A 480 -12.14 10.60 -11.15
C PHE A 480 -12.15 10.94 -12.64
N ARG A 481 -10.98 10.94 -13.28
CA ARG A 481 -10.89 11.02 -14.74
C ARG A 481 -11.17 9.64 -15.34
N LYS A 482 -12.06 9.58 -16.32
CA LYS A 482 -12.31 8.39 -17.14
C LYS A 482 -11.01 8.01 -17.85
N SER A 483 -10.46 6.85 -17.53
CA SER A 483 -9.20 6.35 -18.09
C SER A 483 -9.06 4.86 -17.85
N ALA A 484 -8.87 4.10 -18.93
CA ALA A 484 -8.55 2.68 -18.86
C ALA A 484 -7.22 2.44 -18.12
N THR A 485 -6.23 3.32 -18.32
CA THR A 485 -4.93 3.28 -17.63
C THR A 485 -5.07 3.41 -16.12
N ALA A 486 -5.98 4.29 -15.66
CA ALA A 486 -6.24 4.46 -14.24
C ALA A 486 -7.13 3.34 -13.68
N GLY A 487 -7.93 2.68 -14.52
CA GLY A 487 -8.89 1.66 -14.14
C GLY A 487 -10.29 2.21 -13.85
N PHE A 488 -10.68 3.36 -14.41
CA PHE A 488 -12.02 3.95 -14.22
C PHE A 488 -12.73 4.24 -15.53
N ASP A 489 -14.01 3.86 -15.61
CA ASP A 489 -14.86 4.13 -16.76
C ASP A 489 -16.29 4.52 -16.35
N MET A 490 -16.97 5.21 -17.25
CA MET A 490 -18.36 5.61 -17.11
C MET A 490 -19.14 5.37 -18.41
N VAL A 491 -20.33 4.79 -18.32
CA VAL A 491 -21.16 4.45 -19.50
C VAL A 491 -22.63 4.82 -19.31
N GLN A 492 -23.22 5.52 -20.28
CA GLN A 492 -24.66 5.75 -20.37
C GLN A 492 -25.32 4.65 -21.22
N TYR A 493 -26.49 4.18 -20.80
CA TYR A 493 -27.28 3.24 -21.60
C TYR A 493 -28.78 3.37 -21.32
N THR A 494 -29.60 2.82 -22.22
CA THR A 494 -31.05 2.72 -22.04
C THR A 494 -31.42 1.26 -21.82
N GLY A 495 -32.12 0.98 -20.72
CA GLY A 495 -32.58 -0.36 -20.41
C GLY A 495 -33.67 -0.86 -21.36
N ASN A 496 -33.70 -2.18 -21.57
CA ASN A 496 -34.61 -2.86 -22.49
C ASN A 496 -35.41 -4.01 -21.84
N ALA A 497 -35.31 -4.15 -20.50
CA ALA A 497 -35.94 -5.19 -19.68
C ALA A 497 -35.68 -6.65 -20.16
N THR A 498 -34.65 -6.86 -20.98
CA THR A 498 -34.30 -8.18 -21.51
C THR A 498 -33.06 -8.71 -20.80
N ALA A 499 -33.18 -9.89 -20.20
CA ALA A 499 -32.02 -10.55 -19.59
C ALA A 499 -30.98 -10.91 -20.66
N GLY A 500 -29.70 -10.70 -20.36
CA GLY A 500 -28.61 -10.83 -21.32
C GLY A 500 -28.28 -9.56 -22.09
N HIS A 501 -28.85 -8.41 -21.71
CA HIS A 501 -28.47 -7.11 -22.29
C HIS A 501 -27.02 -6.78 -21.92
N THR A 502 -26.14 -6.68 -22.92
CA THR A 502 -24.72 -6.39 -22.74
C THR A 502 -24.44 -4.90 -22.89
N ILE A 503 -23.83 -4.30 -21.88
CA ILE A 503 -23.38 -2.91 -21.90
C ILE A 503 -21.86 -2.89 -22.13
N PRO A 504 -21.39 -2.36 -23.28
CA PRO A 504 -19.97 -2.27 -23.57
C PRO A 504 -19.29 -1.19 -22.72
N HIS A 505 -18.03 -1.40 -22.35
CA HIS A 505 -17.20 -0.44 -21.62
C HIS A 505 -15.77 -0.39 -22.17
N GLY A 506 -15.03 0.66 -21.81
CA GLY A 506 -13.71 1.00 -22.35
C GLY A 506 -12.51 0.59 -21.51
N LEU A 507 -12.70 -0.11 -20.38
CA LEU A 507 -11.62 -0.44 -19.45
C LEU A 507 -10.50 -1.34 -20.02
N GLY A 508 -10.80 -2.24 -20.97
CA GLY A 508 -9.82 -3.24 -21.43
C GLY A 508 -9.42 -4.29 -20.38
N ALA A 509 -9.94 -4.18 -19.16
CA ALA A 509 -9.77 -5.10 -18.04
C ALA A 509 -11.14 -5.40 -17.41
N VAL A 510 -11.24 -6.51 -16.67
CA VAL A 510 -12.49 -6.91 -16.01
C VAL A 510 -12.79 -5.96 -14.84
N PRO A 511 -13.93 -5.24 -14.84
CA PRO A 511 -14.34 -4.43 -13.70
C PRO A 511 -14.48 -5.27 -12.43
N LYS A 512 -13.95 -4.76 -11.31
CA LYS A 512 -14.02 -5.36 -9.99
C LYS A 512 -15.10 -4.72 -9.12
N PHE A 513 -15.51 -3.51 -9.43
CA PHE A 513 -16.63 -2.82 -8.77
C PHE A 513 -17.42 -2.01 -9.80
N VAL A 514 -18.74 -2.17 -9.80
CA VAL A 514 -19.66 -1.50 -10.72
C VAL A 514 -20.76 -0.86 -9.91
N VAL A 515 -21.09 0.40 -10.21
CA VAL A 515 -22.24 1.13 -9.65
C VAL A 515 -23.17 1.50 -10.79
N THR A 516 -24.46 1.17 -10.68
CA THR A 516 -25.50 1.56 -11.65
C THR A 516 -26.56 2.42 -11.00
N ARG A 517 -26.98 3.47 -11.72
CA ARG A 517 -28.07 4.35 -11.28
C ARG A 517 -28.99 4.78 -12.42
N ALA A 518 -30.30 4.62 -12.22
CA ALA A 518 -31.32 5.16 -13.11
C ALA A 518 -31.40 6.69 -13.05
N ARG A 519 -31.68 7.33 -14.17
CA ARG A 519 -31.64 8.79 -14.34
C ARG A 519 -33.03 9.41 -14.49
N ASN A 520 -33.91 8.74 -15.25
CA ASN A 520 -35.29 9.18 -15.49
C ASN A 520 -36.33 8.37 -14.69
N ASN A 521 -35.88 7.54 -13.73
CA ASN A 521 -36.76 6.75 -12.87
C ASN A 521 -36.21 6.70 -11.43
N GLY A 522 -37.11 6.80 -10.45
CA GLY A 522 -36.78 6.77 -9.04
C GLY A 522 -36.48 5.35 -8.56
N GLN A 523 -35.23 4.93 -8.66
CA GLN A 523 -34.76 3.58 -8.37
C GLN A 523 -33.57 3.61 -7.41
N SER A 524 -33.25 2.47 -6.82
CA SER A 524 -32.06 2.33 -5.99
C SER A 524 -30.75 2.35 -6.79
N TRP A 525 -29.65 2.55 -6.07
CA TRP A 525 -28.29 2.47 -6.62
C TRP A 525 -27.77 1.06 -6.40
N ILE A 526 -27.40 0.37 -7.48
CA ILE A 526 -27.11 -1.06 -7.42
C ILE A 526 -25.65 -1.31 -7.76
N THR A 527 -25.01 -2.15 -6.96
CA THR A 527 -23.59 -2.49 -7.14
C THR A 527 -23.38 -3.95 -7.51
N GLN A 528 -22.31 -4.19 -8.28
CA GLN A 528 -21.69 -5.49 -8.49
C GLN A 528 -20.25 -5.41 -7.99
N ASP A 529 -19.74 -6.48 -7.39
CA ASP A 529 -18.35 -6.55 -6.95
C ASP A 529 -17.75 -7.95 -7.17
N ALA A 530 -16.43 -8.01 -7.29
CA ALA A 530 -15.72 -9.25 -7.57
C ALA A 530 -15.73 -10.25 -6.39
N TYR A 531 -15.81 -9.76 -5.15
CA TYR A 531 -15.74 -10.58 -3.93
C TYR A 531 -17.04 -11.36 -3.70
N THR A 532 -18.20 -10.70 -3.76
CA THR A 532 -19.50 -11.35 -3.56
C THR A 532 -19.97 -12.14 -4.79
N GLY A 533 -19.39 -11.84 -5.96
CA GLY A 533 -19.61 -12.53 -7.22
C GLY A 533 -20.89 -12.12 -7.96
N PRO A 534 -21.07 -12.56 -9.21
CA PRO A 534 -22.12 -12.05 -10.10
C PRO A 534 -23.54 -12.49 -9.74
N THR A 535 -23.70 -13.42 -8.80
CA THR A 535 -25.01 -13.86 -8.31
C THR A 535 -25.60 -12.92 -7.27
N LYS A 536 -24.81 -11.96 -6.79
CA LYS A 536 -25.16 -11.04 -5.70
C LYS A 536 -25.09 -9.59 -6.13
N PHE A 537 -25.76 -8.74 -5.35
CA PHE A 537 -25.72 -7.29 -5.50
C PHE A 537 -25.89 -6.61 -4.14
N MET A 538 -25.50 -5.35 -4.05
CA MET A 538 -25.71 -4.49 -2.88
C MET A 538 -26.32 -3.14 -3.28
N TYR A 539 -26.81 -2.43 -2.26
CA TYR A 539 -27.41 -1.10 -2.40
C TYR A 539 -26.40 -0.03 -1.99
N LEU A 540 -26.05 0.89 -2.88
CA LEU A 540 -25.18 2.03 -2.53
C LEU A 540 -25.94 3.05 -1.67
N ASP A 541 -27.24 3.16 -1.89
CA ASP A 541 -28.19 4.02 -1.19
C ASP A 541 -28.76 3.42 0.10
N GLY A 542 -28.31 2.23 0.49
CA GLY A 542 -28.91 1.49 1.60
C GLY A 542 -27.94 0.72 2.46
N GLY A 543 -28.46 0.28 3.60
CA GLY A 543 -27.72 -0.49 4.58
C GLY A 543 -27.70 -2.00 4.34
N ALA A 544 -28.53 -2.52 3.43
CA ALA A 544 -28.77 -3.96 3.31
C ALA A 544 -27.50 -4.79 3.02
N VAL A 545 -27.48 -6.02 3.52
CA VAL A 545 -26.48 -7.05 3.21
C VAL A 545 -26.50 -7.43 1.73
N ALA A 546 -25.44 -8.08 1.24
CA ALA A 546 -25.42 -8.62 -0.12
C ALA A 546 -26.59 -9.59 -0.37
N ALA A 547 -27.41 -9.30 -1.37
CA ALA A 547 -28.59 -10.08 -1.72
C ALA A 547 -28.33 -10.96 -2.94
N THR A 548 -28.85 -12.19 -2.95
CA THR A 548 -28.72 -13.11 -4.09
C THR A 548 -29.91 -12.95 -5.02
N ASN A 549 -29.67 -12.54 -6.27
CA ASN A 549 -30.70 -12.39 -7.29
C ASN A 549 -30.04 -12.35 -8.68
N ALA A 550 -30.59 -13.09 -9.64
CA ALA A 550 -30.13 -13.06 -11.02
C ALA A 550 -30.64 -11.85 -11.81
N ALA A 551 -31.76 -11.24 -11.38
CA ALA A 551 -32.40 -10.15 -12.12
C ALA A 551 -31.53 -8.89 -12.37
N PRO A 552 -30.58 -8.49 -11.49
CA PRO A 552 -29.71 -7.34 -11.76
C PRO A 552 -28.62 -7.65 -12.80
N TRP A 553 -27.91 -8.78 -12.65
CA TRP A 553 -26.63 -9.07 -13.32
C TRP A 553 -26.63 -10.37 -14.16
N ASN A 554 -27.79 -11.00 -14.33
CA ASN A 554 -27.96 -12.25 -15.08
C ASN A 554 -27.10 -13.44 -14.57
N ASN A 555 -26.57 -13.40 -13.35
CA ASN A 555 -25.54 -14.32 -12.85
C ASN A 555 -24.29 -14.41 -13.76
N VAL A 556 -23.97 -13.34 -14.50
CA VAL A 556 -22.82 -13.30 -15.42
C VAL A 556 -21.77 -12.33 -14.87
N ALA A 557 -20.54 -12.80 -14.72
CA ALA A 557 -19.41 -11.94 -14.37
C ALA A 557 -19.14 -10.93 -15.50
N ALA A 558 -18.74 -9.72 -15.13
CA ALA A 558 -18.25 -8.76 -16.11
C ALA A 558 -17.03 -9.34 -16.85
N THR A 559 -16.85 -8.91 -18.09
CA THR A 559 -15.70 -9.26 -18.92
C THR A 559 -14.81 -8.03 -19.10
N SER A 560 -13.70 -8.14 -19.84
CA SER A 560 -12.86 -6.99 -20.16
C SER A 560 -13.52 -5.96 -21.10
N THR A 561 -14.69 -6.29 -21.66
CA THR A 561 -15.37 -5.47 -22.68
C THR A 561 -16.84 -5.20 -22.39
N ASN A 562 -17.49 -6.00 -21.55
CA ASN A 562 -18.94 -5.93 -21.34
C ASN A 562 -19.35 -6.27 -19.91
N VAL A 563 -20.35 -5.55 -19.40
CA VAL A 563 -21.19 -5.95 -18.26
C VAL A 563 -22.50 -6.51 -18.79
N THR A 564 -22.91 -7.69 -18.31
CA THR A 564 -24.18 -8.32 -18.73
C THR A 564 -25.25 -8.08 -17.67
N LEU A 565 -26.40 -7.54 -18.08
CA LEU A 565 -27.51 -7.21 -17.21
C LEU A 565 -28.61 -8.28 -17.27
N GLY A 566 -29.31 -8.45 -16.14
CA GLY A 566 -30.58 -9.17 -16.13
C GLY A 566 -31.74 -8.26 -16.56
N ASN A 567 -32.94 -8.49 -16.03
CA ASN A 567 -34.16 -7.76 -16.38
C ASN A 567 -34.72 -6.86 -15.25
N ALA A 568 -33.96 -6.61 -14.19
CA ALA A 568 -34.43 -5.83 -13.05
C ALA A 568 -34.69 -4.36 -13.43
N ALA A 569 -35.73 -3.75 -12.85
CA ALA A 569 -36.11 -2.36 -13.14
C ALA A 569 -35.02 -1.34 -12.77
N TYR A 570 -34.20 -1.63 -11.76
CA TYR A 570 -33.17 -0.75 -11.23
C TYR A 570 -31.79 -0.89 -11.89
N THR A 571 -31.60 -1.84 -12.81
CA THR A 571 -30.40 -1.95 -13.67
C THR A 571 -30.73 -2.01 -15.16
N ASN A 572 -31.91 -2.48 -15.56
CA ASN A 572 -32.27 -2.66 -16.97
C ASN A 572 -33.76 -2.41 -17.25
N GLY A 573 -34.41 -1.50 -16.51
CA GLY A 573 -35.81 -1.14 -16.75
C GLY A 573 -36.05 -0.66 -18.18
N ASN A 574 -37.12 -1.12 -18.84
CA ASN A 574 -37.42 -0.76 -20.23
C ASN A 574 -37.58 0.76 -20.37
N THR A 575 -36.90 1.38 -21.35
CA THR A 575 -36.89 2.84 -21.61
C THR A 575 -36.32 3.70 -20.47
N VAL A 576 -35.77 3.08 -19.42
CA VAL A 576 -35.10 3.79 -18.34
C VAL A 576 -33.66 4.08 -18.78
N ASN A 577 -33.21 5.33 -18.62
CA ASN A 577 -31.84 5.74 -18.89
C ASN A 577 -31.01 5.55 -17.64
N PHE A 578 -29.81 4.99 -17.79
CA PHE A 578 -28.89 4.67 -16.71
C PHE A 578 -27.53 5.33 -16.92
N ILE A 579 -26.81 5.48 -15.82
CA ILE A 579 -25.36 5.72 -15.78
C ILE A 579 -24.72 4.57 -15.00
N MET A 580 -23.61 4.06 -15.52
CA MET A 580 -22.78 3.04 -14.89
C MET A 580 -21.38 3.60 -14.64
N TYR A 581 -20.84 3.40 -13.44
CA TYR A 581 -19.46 3.72 -13.07
C TYR A 581 -18.73 2.40 -12.80
N LEU A 582 -17.56 2.20 -13.41
CA LEU A 582 -16.83 0.95 -13.38
C LEU A 582 -15.40 1.19 -12.90
N PHE A 583 -14.94 0.34 -11.98
CA PHE A 583 -13.57 0.33 -11.48
C PHE A 583 -12.94 -1.04 -11.74
N ALA A 584 -11.73 -1.07 -12.28
CA ALA A 584 -10.90 -2.26 -12.47
C ALA A 584 -9.55 -2.10 -11.77
N ASP A 585 -8.89 -3.21 -11.47
CA ASP A 585 -7.51 -3.19 -10.99
C ASP A 585 -6.58 -2.62 -12.07
N ALA A 586 -5.81 -1.60 -11.71
CA ALA A 586 -4.82 -0.94 -12.55
C ALA A 586 -3.72 -0.33 -11.65
N GLU A 587 -2.79 0.47 -12.21
CA GLU A 587 -1.73 1.10 -11.41
C GLU A 587 -2.28 2.06 -10.34
N LEU A 588 -3.37 2.77 -10.63
CA LEU A 588 -3.96 3.75 -9.71
C LEU A 588 -5.07 3.16 -8.83
N TYR A 589 -6.09 2.53 -9.41
CA TYR A 589 -7.18 1.94 -8.65
C TYR A 589 -6.94 0.46 -8.38
N LYS A 590 -7.17 0.04 -7.13
CA LYS A 590 -7.12 -1.36 -6.72
C LYS A 590 -8.38 -1.72 -5.95
N PHE A 591 -9.00 -2.84 -6.32
CA PHE A 591 -10.04 -3.47 -5.53
C PHE A 591 -9.39 -4.24 -4.39
N ILE A 592 -9.85 -3.94 -3.18
CA ILE A 592 -9.39 -4.58 -1.96
C ILE A 592 -10.48 -5.49 -1.45
N GLU A 593 -10.07 -6.69 -1.03
CA GLU A 593 -10.88 -7.60 -0.25
C GLU A 593 -10.07 -8.12 0.95
N TYR A 594 -10.72 -8.23 2.10
CA TYR A 594 -10.12 -8.85 3.28
C TYR A 594 -11.18 -9.40 4.23
N GLN A 595 -10.74 -10.24 5.17
CA GLN A 595 -11.57 -10.72 6.26
C GLN A 595 -11.18 -10.03 7.56
N GLY A 596 -12.15 -9.45 8.25
CA GLY A 596 -11.94 -8.87 9.58
C GLY A 596 -11.72 -9.96 10.64
N ASN A 597 -11.09 -9.58 11.76
CA ASN A 597 -10.76 -10.50 12.86
C ASN A 597 -11.24 -10.04 14.24
N ALA A 598 -11.92 -8.89 14.32
CA ALA A 598 -12.37 -8.21 15.53
C ALA A 598 -11.30 -8.07 16.63
N ASN A 599 -10.03 -7.89 16.24
CA ASN A 599 -8.91 -7.63 17.13
C ASN A 599 -8.41 -6.19 16.97
N ALA A 600 -7.93 -5.56 18.05
CA ALA A 600 -7.28 -4.25 18.00
C ALA A 600 -5.92 -4.29 17.27
N ASN A 601 -5.27 -5.45 17.19
CA ASN A 601 -4.25 -5.72 16.18
C ASN A 601 -4.95 -6.39 14.99
N GLY A 602 -5.70 -5.59 14.25
CA GLY A 602 -6.73 -6.03 13.31
C GLY A 602 -6.21 -6.59 11.99
N ALA A 603 -7.09 -6.71 11.00
CA ALA A 603 -6.66 -7.09 9.66
C ALA A 603 -5.75 -6.03 9.05
N TYR A 604 -4.59 -6.44 8.53
CA TYR A 604 -3.83 -5.66 7.54
C TYR A 604 -4.41 -6.00 6.17
N PHE A 605 -4.35 -5.10 5.19
CA PHE A 605 -4.52 -5.44 3.79
C PHE A 605 -3.55 -4.66 2.90
N ASP A 606 -2.99 -5.37 1.92
CA ASP A 606 -1.99 -4.83 1.02
C ASP A 606 -2.63 -4.14 -0.18
N THR A 607 -2.27 -2.88 -0.40
CA THR A 607 -2.75 -2.10 -1.54
C THR A 607 -1.76 -2.09 -2.70
N ASP A 608 -0.63 -2.80 -2.59
CA ASP A 608 0.47 -2.80 -3.57
C ASP A 608 0.91 -1.36 -3.90
N GLY A 609 0.96 -0.50 -2.89
CA GLY A 609 1.16 0.94 -3.08
C GLY A 609 0.83 1.68 -1.80
N THR A 610 1.07 2.99 -1.81
CA THR A 610 0.71 3.85 -0.67
C THR A 610 -0.71 4.38 -0.88
N PRO A 611 -1.68 4.08 0.00
CA PRO A 611 -3.05 4.55 -0.14
C PRO A 611 -3.15 6.08 -0.17
N LEU A 612 -3.92 6.60 -1.12
CA LEU A 612 -4.29 8.02 -1.26
C LEU A 612 -5.67 8.28 -0.65
N ALA A 613 -6.62 7.44 -1.05
CA ALA A 613 -7.99 7.47 -0.60
C ALA A 613 -8.59 6.06 -0.73
N THR A 614 -9.37 5.69 0.28
CA THR A 614 -10.13 4.46 0.27
C THR A 614 -11.60 4.83 0.18
N MET A 615 -12.26 4.27 -0.83
CA MET A 615 -13.59 4.65 -1.26
C MET A 615 -14.46 3.41 -1.33
N PHE A 616 -15.75 3.59 -1.08
CA PHE A 616 -16.72 2.48 -1.09
C PHE A 616 -16.29 1.31 -0.19
N HIS A 617 -15.67 1.62 0.95
CA HIS A 617 -15.33 0.59 1.93
C HIS A 617 -16.59 0.09 2.63
N ARG A 618 -16.80 -1.23 2.62
CA ARG A 618 -17.99 -1.83 3.19
C ARG A 618 -17.78 -3.26 3.67
N ASN A 619 -18.31 -3.54 4.86
CA ASN A 619 -18.65 -4.89 5.29
C ASN A 619 -19.84 -5.46 4.52
N THR A 620 -19.63 -6.58 3.83
CA THR A 620 -20.61 -7.23 2.94
C THR A 620 -21.58 -8.17 3.67
N ALA A 621 -21.24 -8.58 4.90
CA ALA A 621 -21.93 -9.64 5.64
C ALA A 621 -22.98 -9.14 6.65
N ILE A 622 -23.02 -7.83 6.93
CA ILE A 622 -23.96 -7.21 7.87
C ILE A 622 -24.65 -5.99 7.25
N ASN A 623 -25.67 -5.47 7.94
CA ASN A 623 -26.20 -4.16 7.59
C ASN A 623 -25.11 -3.11 7.85
N SER A 624 -24.60 -2.49 6.79
CA SER A 624 -23.40 -1.64 6.82
C SER A 624 -23.59 -0.40 5.96
N ARG A 625 -22.61 0.51 5.99
CA ARG A 625 -22.57 1.73 5.18
C ARG A 625 -21.41 1.65 4.21
N TRP A 626 -21.41 2.55 3.24
CA TRP A 626 -20.27 2.73 2.34
C TRP A 626 -19.42 3.86 2.85
N PHE A 627 -18.31 3.51 3.49
CA PHE A 627 -17.38 4.45 4.07
C PHE A 627 -16.31 4.89 3.07
N MET A 628 -15.74 6.05 3.34
CA MET A 628 -14.67 6.66 2.59
C MET A 628 -13.72 7.35 3.57
N HIS A 629 -12.43 7.33 3.26
CA HIS A 629 -11.38 8.10 3.95
C HIS A 629 -10.30 8.55 2.95
N ASN A 630 -9.43 9.48 3.35
CA ASN A 630 -8.29 9.90 2.53
C ASN A 630 -7.20 10.58 3.37
N ARG A 631 -5.97 10.59 2.81
CA ARG A 631 -4.80 11.21 3.45
C ARG A 631 -4.84 12.74 3.48
N GLU A 632 -5.56 13.40 2.57
CA GLU A 632 -5.62 14.87 2.51
C GLU A 632 -6.25 15.43 3.79
N ARG A 633 -7.25 14.73 4.33
CA ARG A 633 -7.93 15.10 5.56
C ARG A 633 -7.30 14.50 6.82
N SER A 634 -6.73 13.30 6.72
CA SER A 634 -6.13 12.60 7.88
C SER A 634 -4.77 11.99 7.51
N PRO A 635 -3.71 12.80 7.43
CA PRO A 635 -2.39 12.37 6.94
C PRO A 635 -1.48 11.69 7.99
N VAL A 636 -1.97 11.50 9.23
CA VAL A 636 -1.15 11.08 10.37
C VAL A 636 -1.82 9.93 11.10
N ASN A 637 -1.03 8.90 11.45
CA ASN A 637 -1.49 7.76 12.22
C ASN A 637 -1.61 8.06 13.74
N PRO A 638 -2.58 7.44 14.44
CA PRO A 638 -3.65 6.61 13.87
C PRO A 638 -4.73 7.45 13.17
N VAL A 639 -5.26 6.94 12.07
CA VAL A 639 -6.38 7.56 11.36
C VAL A 639 -7.70 7.10 11.96
N GLN A 640 -8.60 8.07 12.17
CA GLN A 640 -9.88 7.85 12.83
C GLN A 640 -11.07 8.40 12.03
N GLU A 641 -10.88 9.25 11.02
CA GLU A 641 -12.01 9.90 10.35
C GLU A 641 -12.48 9.12 9.13
N TRP A 642 -13.71 8.60 9.22
CA TRP A 642 -14.44 8.06 8.07
C TRP A 642 -15.70 8.90 7.84
N TRP A 643 -16.13 9.02 6.60
CA TRP A 643 -17.47 9.51 6.28
C TRP A 643 -18.14 8.50 5.36
N SER A 644 -19.46 8.42 5.43
CA SER A 644 -20.20 7.51 4.56
C SER A 644 -20.97 8.25 3.49
N THR A 645 -21.35 7.54 2.43
CA THR A 645 -22.30 8.06 1.44
C THR A 645 -23.70 8.28 2.01
N GLN A 646 -23.99 7.79 3.23
CA GLN A 646 -25.34 7.66 3.78
C GLN A 646 -25.60 8.52 5.03
N GLU A 647 -24.56 8.84 5.83
CA GLU A 647 -24.73 9.47 7.15
C GLU A 647 -24.27 10.92 7.25
N ILE A 648 -24.78 11.52 8.35
CA ILE A 648 -24.68 12.93 8.68
C ILE A 648 -23.33 13.28 9.33
N ALA A 649 -22.71 12.38 10.09
CA ALA A 649 -21.50 12.70 10.84
C ALA A 649 -20.30 11.83 10.43
N VAL A 650 -19.10 12.37 10.65
CA VAL A 650 -17.85 11.62 10.59
C VAL A 650 -17.92 10.48 11.63
N TYR A 651 -17.60 9.28 11.19
CA TYR A 651 -17.54 8.06 11.99
C TYR A 651 -16.11 7.89 12.50
N THR A 652 -15.96 7.76 13.82
CA THR A 652 -14.65 7.85 14.49
C THR A 652 -14.22 6.59 15.24
N THR A 653 -15.03 5.52 15.22
CA THR A 653 -14.72 4.30 15.98
C THR A 653 -13.97 3.24 15.17
N ALA A 654 -13.93 3.37 13.85
CA ALA A 654 -13.11 2.54 12.99
C ALA A 654 -11.69 3.14 12.90
N LEU A 655 -10.80 2.77 13.82
CA LEU A 655 -9.41 3.22 13.75
C LEU A 655 -8.58 2.32 12.84
N PHE A 656 -7.66 2.92 12.09
CA PHE A 656 -6.70 2.23 11.24
C PHE A 656 -5.41 3.04 11.09
N ASP A 657 -4.32 2.36 10.74
CA ASP A 657 -3.06 2.98 10.34
C ASP A 657 -2.94 2.95 8.81
N LEU A 658 -2.59 4.08 8.22
CA LEU A 658 -2.10 4.19 6.85
C LEU A 658 -0.63 3.78 6.80
N LEU A 659 -0.29 2.91 5.85
CA LEU A 659 1.05 2.37 5.70
C LEU A 659 1.49 2.52 4.24
N SER A 660 2.78 2.51 3.99
CA SER A 660 3.34 2.64 2.63
C SER A 660 2.92 1.51 1.70
N THR A 661 2.51 0.38 2.27
CA THR A 661 2.12 -0.86 1.58
C THR A 661 0.62 -1.13 1.64
N GLY A 662 -0.13 -0.46 2.52
CA GLY A 662 -1.56 -0.69 2.67
C GLY A 662 -2.16 -0.07 3.92
N GLU A 663 -3.16 -0.73 4.50
CA GLU A 663 -3.83 -0.25 5.71
C GLU A 663 -3.93 -1.34 6.76
N LYS A 664 -3.81 -0.96 8.03
CA LYS A 664 -3.96 -1.85 9.18
C LYS A 664 -5.13 -1.40 10.03
N MET A 665 -6.16 -2.22 10.15
CA MET A 665 -7.22 -1.99 11.13
C MET A 665 -6.65 -2.10 12.53
N ILE A 666 -6.91 -1.10 13.37
CA ILE A 666 -6.47 -1.08 14.77
C ILE A 666 -7.64 -0.95 15.76
N SER A 667 -8.84 -1.26 15.26
CA SER A 667 -10.09 -1.26 16.02
C SER A 667 -10.83 -2.58 15.86
N THR A 668 -11.72 -2.86 16.80
CA THR A 668 -12.62 -4.03 16.76
C THR A 668 -13.97 -3.71 16.13
N ASP A 669 -14.08 -2.55 15.48
CA ASP A 669 -15.32 -2.05 14.91
C ASP A 669 -15.85 -3.00 13.84
N THR A 670 -17.12 -3.39 13.94
CA THR A 670 -17.68 -4.41 13.04
C THR A 670 -17.81 -3.93 11.60
N PHE A 671 -17.93 -2.62 11.33
CA PHE A 671 -18.08 -2.13 9.97
C PHE A 671 -16.79 -2.17 9.16
N SER A 672 -15.64 -2.21 9.83
CA SER A 672 -14.30 -2.25 9.21
C SER A 672 -13.48 -3.49 9.58
N ASN A 673 -13.79 -4.19 10.68
CA ASN A 673 -12.99 -5.31 11.15
C ASN A 673 -13.83 -6.42 11.84
N GLY A 674 -15.08 -6.62 11.44
CA GLY A 674 -15.92 -7.70 11.99
C GLY A 674 -15.32 -9.11 11.80
N ASN A 675 -15.36 -9.95 12.85
CA ASN A 675 -14.70 -11.26 12.88
C ASN A 675 -15.24 -12.23 11.82
N GLY A 676 -14.37 -12.72 10.94
CA GLY A 676 -14.71 -13.64 9.84
C GLY A 676 -15.60 -13.02 8.76
N GLN A 677 -15.82 -11.69 8.81
CA GLN A 677 -16.69 -10.98 7.87
C GLN A 677 -15.86 -10.39 6.73
N GLY A 678 -16.39 -10.52 5.51
CA GLY A 678 -15.76 -10.01 4.29
C GLY A 678 -15.99 -8.52 4.10
N HIS A 679 -14.91 -7.80 3.83
CA HIS A 679 -14.90 -6.37 3.54
C HIS A 679 -14.36 -6.13 2.13
N ILE A 680 -14.91 -5.11 1.47
CA ILE A 680 -14.47 -4.67 0.13
C ILE A 680 -14.21 -3.18 0.11
N ALA A 681 -13.31 -2.71 -0.76
CA ALA A 681 -13.13 -1.29 -1.04
C ALA A 681 -12.51 -1.06 -2.43
N ILE A 682 -12.58 0.18 -2.92
CA ILE A 682 -11.73 0.69 -3.99
C ILE A 682 -10.72 1.65 -3.40
N VAL A 683 -9.44 1.39 -3.62
CA VAL A 683 -8.34 2.24 -3.14
C VAL A 683 -7.69 2.92 -4.33
N ALA A 684 -7.58 4.25 -4.26
CA ALA A 684 -6.62 4.99 -5.08
C ALA A 684 -5.27 4.98 -4.36
N ARG A 685 -4.18 4.68 -5.06
CA ARG A 685 -2.85 4.53 -4.48
C ARG A 685 -1.77 5.21 -5.32
N THR A 686 -0.64 5.53 -4.71
CA THR A 686 0.59 5.74 -5.47
C THR A 686 1.22 4.40 -5.84
N GLN A 687 2.15 4.42 -6.79
CA GLN A 687 2.92 3.24 -7.21
C GLN A 687 3.74 2.61 -6.06
N ASN A 688 4.22 1.38 -6.26
CA ASN A 688 4.84 0.55 -5.23
C ASN A 688 6.36 0.65 -5.09
N LYS A 689 7.04 1.37 -5.99
CA LYS A 689 8.50 1.46 -6.07
C LYS A 689 9.08 2.66 -5.34
N TYR A 690 8.48 3.84 -5.51
CA TYR A 690 9.00 5.09 -4.97
C TYR A 690 8.08 5.59 -3.87
N ARG A 691 8.41 5.31 -2.62
CA ARG A 691 7.58 5.73 -1.48
C ARG A 691 8.41 5.86 -0.21
N ASN A 692 7.96 6.75 0.66
CA ASN A 692 8.47 6.88 2.02
C ASN A 692 7.44 6.29 2.99
N ALA A 693 7.88 5.99 4.21
CA ALA A 693 6.99 5.65 5.31
C ALA A 693 5.93 6.74 5.59
N ILE A 694 4.69 6.30 5.84
CA ILE A 694 3.54 7.14 6.22
C ILE A 694 3.45 7.29 7.74
#